data_AF-A0A0A2JNX4-F1
#
_entry.id   AF-A0A0A2JNX4-F1
#
_cell.length_a   1.000
_cell.length_b   1.000
_cell.length_c   1.000
_cell.angle_alpha   90.00
_cell.angle_beta   90.00
_cell.angle_gamma   90.00
#
_symmetry.space_group_name_H-M   'P 1'
#
loop_
_entity.id
_entity.type
_entity.pdbx_description
1 polymer ?
#
loop_
_entity_poly.entity_id
_entity_poly.type
_entity_poly.pdbx_seq_one_letter_code
_entity_poly.pdbx_strand_id
1 'polypeptide(L)'
;MHLSTILPLLSLTTLALSTPKIHNNHHGPRDIAFSAYPSSSSGPLRPLSTPPPAHRNLGHAIVHNNCKFPVYLWSVASTVLPERTLLPNDKYTEVFRENPDTGGIAIKISTNRDGLYTSAPQMIFAYNLSSTKERGLRQDKVWYDLSDVFGDPLVGHPVSLTPSEPLISWKNGVPPAGSQVRAVDASTDLVLSLYIVKESGYVLQYTHPPNCPCHKNPNHHHNHQQTPSLLNHVKRRMSTPVDPSREKEYAFEMAASSIRFGPGATKEVGMDFTNLGAKRVCIVTDSNVAKLNAMKQAVEGLTREGIEFTIFDKVRTEPKDSSIKEAIAFAKPYKPDAFLAVGGGSVIDTAKLMNLYTVFPEADFLDFVNAPLGKGLPVDRPLLPLVAVPTTAGTGSETTGTAIFDLVSKKAKTGIAHRNLKPTLGICDPLNTRTMPSAVHAASGLDVLCHSLESWTAIPYNERTPRPTNPINRPAYQGANPISDIFSLAALRATVKYLPRAVRDPNDHEAQSEMLLAATLAGVGFGNAGVHLCHGMSYPISSQNPGYKHAGYEVDHPIIPHGVSVAVTAPAVFRFTAASNPDRHLAAAEAFGVDISNVKRESAGEVLGAAIAEFLVTLGDQPRGLKDLGFKAADLEGLVEGTIPQQRVLMLAPSLSKELEAERGELRSLLEQSLDY
;
A
#
# COMPACT_ATOMS: atom_id res chain seq x y z
N MET A 1 14.39 -40.76 21.05
CA MET A 1 14.36 -40.09 22.38
C MET A 1 14.20 -38.60 22.15
N HIS A 2 13.11 -38.04 22.68
CA HIS A 2 12.73 -36.63 22.91
C HIS A 2 13.26 -35.51 21.98
N LEU A 3 12.42 -34.93 21.12
CA LEU A 3 11.48 -33.79 21.36
C LEU A 3 12.20 -32.45 21.58
N SER A 4 12.10 -31.52 20.61
CA SER A 4 11.17 -30.37 20.69
C SER A 4 11.41 -29.35 19.56
N THR A 5 10.36 -29.17 18.76
CA THR A 5 9.95 -28.03 17.92
C THR A 5 10.17 -26.64 18.53
N ILE A 6 10.51 -25.64 17.69
CA ILE A 6 10.03 -24.24 17.75
C ILE A 6 9.97 -23.70 16.28
N LEU A 7 8.80 -23.19 15.90
CA LEU A 7 8.52 -22.33 14.73
C LEU A 7 8.12 -20.94 15.27
N PRO A 8 8.25 -19.86 14.48
CA PRO A 8 7.02 -19.16 14.03
C PRO A 8 7.15 -18.73 12.54
N LEU A 9 6.20 -19.05 11.63
CA LEU A 9 4.90 -18.42 11.37
C LEU A 9 4.97 -16.94 10.94
N LEU A 10 4.90 -16.70 9.62
CA LEU A 10 4.33 -15.51 8.98
C LEU A 10 3.90 -15.82 7.52
N SER A 11 2.58 -15.91 7.36
CA SER A 11 1.72 -15.53 6.23
C SER A 11 2.27 -15.43 4.78
N LEU A 12 1.88 -16.40 3.93
CA LEU A 12 1.56 -16.29 2.50
C LEU A 12 0.21 -17.04 2.34
N THR A 13 -0.78 -16.72 1.51
CA THR A 13 -0.88 -15.86 0.32
C THR A 13 -2.35 -15.85 -0.12
N THR A 14 -2.80 -14.75 -0.71
CA THR A 14 -3.79 -14.77 -1.79
C THR A 14 -3.07 -15.00 -3.12
N LEU A 15 -3.42 -16.05 -3.88
CA LEU A 15 -3.44 -16.14 -5.35
C LEU A 15 -3.89 -17.57 -5.72
N ALA A 16 -5.11 -17.77 -6.18
CA ALA A 16 -5.61 -17.58 -7.55
C ALA A 16 -5.42 -18.82 -8.43
N LEU A 17 -6.53 -19.17 -9.08
CA LEU A 17 -6.69 -20.21 -10.08
C LEU A 17 -5.74 -20.01 -11.27
N SER A 18 -4.96 -21.04 -11.59
CA SER A 18 -4.69 -21.43 -12.98
C SER A 18 -4.28 -22.90 -13.02
N THR A 19 -5.12 -23.72 -13.64
CA THR A 19 -4.93 -25.16 -13.86
C THR A 19 -3.91 -25.43 -14.97
N PRO A 20 -3.01 -26.42 -14.79
CA PRO A 20 -2.58 -27.29 -15.88
C PRO A 20 -3.06 -28.73 -15.63
N LYS A 21 -3.62 -29.34 -16.68
CA LYS A 21 -3.97 -30.77 -16.73
C LYS A 21 -2.70 -31.62 -16.60
N ILE A 22 -2.69 -32.58 -15.68
CA ILE A 22 -1.69 -33.65 -15.63
C ILE A 22 -2.37 -34.95 -16.09
N HIS A 23 -1.77 -35.59 -17.11
CA HIS A 23 -2.06 -36.96 -17.53
C HIS A 23 -1.38 -37.95 -16.57
N ASN A 24 -2.17 -38.85 -15.97
CA ASN A 24 -1.67 -40.00 -15.22
C ASN A 24 -1.49 -41.19 -16.18
N ASN A 25 -0.27 -41.70 -16.32
CA ASN A 25 0.01 -43.04 -16.85
C ASN A 25 0.50 -43.93 -15.70
N HIS A 26 -0.35 -44.84 -15.24
CA HIS A 26 0.05 -45.99 -14.41
C HIS A 26 0.04 -47.26 -15.26
N HIS A 27 1.19 -47.92 -15.38
CA HIS A 27 1.30 -49.33 -15.80
C HIS A 27 1.42 -50.23 -14.57
N GLY A 28 0.79 -51.41 -14.69
CA GLY A 28 0.42 -52.33 -13.63
C GLY A 28 1.47 -53.33 -13.11
N PRO A 29 1.02 -54.43 -12.45
CA PRO A 29 1.73 -55.09 -11.34
C PRO A 29 2.36 -56.46 -11.70
N ARG A 30 3.16 -57.02 -10.78
CA ARG A 30 3.51 -58.46 -10.73
C ARG A 30 3.67 -58.99 -9.28
N ASP A 31 3.07 -60.15 -9.06
CA ASP A 31 3.03 -61.00 -7.86
C ASP A 31 4.29 -61.88 -7.64
N ILE A 32 4.46 -62.43 -6.42
CA ILE A 32 4.50 -63.90 -6.07
C ILE A 32 4.97 -64.12 -4.60
N ALA A 33 4.54 -65.24 -3.98
CA ALA A 33 4.30 -65.52 -2.55
C ALA A 33 5.09 -66.72 -1.91
N PHE A 34 4.70 -67.07 -0.66
CA PHE A 34 4.92 -68.27 0.22
C PHE A 34 6.10 -68.27 1.21
N SER A 35 6.11 -68.88 2.41
CA SER A 35 5.17 -69.43 3.44
C SER A 35 5.98 -70.31 4.42
N ALA A 36 5.78 -70.27 5.76
CA ALA A 36 5.73 -71.44 6.68
C ALA A 36 5.67 -71.07 8.20
N TYR A 37 4.75 -71.72 8.93
CA TYR A 37 4.55 -71.85 10.40
C TYR A 37 4.78 -73.33 10.81
N PRO A 38 4.87 -73.82 12.09
CA PRO A 38 4.03 -73.55 13.30
C PRO A 38 4.81 -73.52 14.66
N SER A 39 4.30 -73.33 15.90
CA SER A 39 3.08 -73.80 16.59
C SER A 39 2.84 -73.13 17.99
N SER A 40 1.55 -73.01 18.33
CA SER A 40 0.80 -73.07 19.62
C SER A 40 1.03 -72.13 20.84
N SER A 41 -0.10 -71.45 21.15
CA SER A 41 -0.83 -71.33 22.44
C SER A 41 -0.47 -70.26 23.49
N SER A 42 -1.22 -69.15 23.47
CA SER A 42 -2.02 -68.63 24.61
C SER A 42 -2.85 -67.44 24.11
N GLY A 43 -4.17 -67.43 24.36
CA GLY A 43 -5.11 -66.49 23.76
C GLY A 43 -4.83 -65.00 24.09
N PRO A 44 -5.02 -64.06 23.14
CA PRO A 44 -4.84 -62.65 23.41
C PRO A 44 -6.12 -62.02 23.96
N LEU A 45 -5.90 -61.18 24.98
CA LEU A 45 -6.84 -60.25 25.59
C LEU A 45 -7.61 -59.44 24.52
N ARG A 46 -8.90 -59.21 24.78
CA ARG A 46 -9.73 -58.26 24.03
C ARG A 46 -8.98 -56.91 23.90
N PRO A 47 -8.89 -56.32 22.70
CA PRO A 47 -8.55 -54.91 22.58
C PRO A 47 -9.64 -54.10 23.29
N LEU A 48 -9.25 -53.25 24.25
CA LEU A 48 -10.10 -52.17 24.72
C LEU A 48 -10.50 -51.34 23.49
N SER A 49 -11.78 -51.36 23.16
CA SER A 49 -12.38 -50.45 22.20
C SER A 49 -12.04 -49.03 22.64
N THR A 50 -11.26 -48.32 21.83
CA THR A 50 -11.17 -46.87 21.92
C THR A 50 -12.59 -46.30 21.90
N PRO A 51 -12.96 -45.42 22.86
CA PRO A 51 -14.27 -44.81 22.81
C PRO A 51 -14.39 -44.06 21.46
N PRO A 52 -15.57 -44.07 20.83
CA PRO A 52 -15.79 -43.30 19.61
C PRO A 52 -15.39 -41.84 19.86
N PRO A 53 -14.85 -41.12 18.85
CA PRO A 53 -14.49 -39.73 19.01
C PRO A 53 -15.70 -38.97 19.54
N ALA A 54 -15.53 -38.27 20.67
CA ALA A 54 -16.59 -37.48 21.27
C ALA A 54 -17.20 -36.58 20.21
N HIS A 55 -18.52 -36.71 19.97
CA HIS A 55 -19.25 -35.80 19.09
C HIS A 55 -18.97 -34.36 19.54
N ARG A 56 -18.34 -33.57 18.66
CA ARG A 56 -18.14 -32.14 18.92
C ARG A 56 -19.52 -31.49 18.95
N ASN A 57 -19.95 -30.97 20.10
CA ASN A 57 -21.20 -30.23 20.23
C ASN A 57 -20.98 -28.80 19.71
N LEU A 58 -21.08 -28.61 18.38
CA LEU A 58 -20.86 -27.32 17.73
C LEU A 58 -22.20 -26.61 17.49
N GLY A 59 -22.20 -25.30 17.68
CA GLY A 59 -23.28 -24.40 17.31
C GLY A 59 -23.26 -24.07 15.81
N HIS A 60 -24.05 -23.07 15.45
CA HIS A 60 -24.32 -22.71 14.07
C HIS A 60 -24.03 -21.23 13.77
N ALA A 61 -23.61 -20.97 12.54
CA ALA A 61 -23.71 -19.66 11.93
C ALA A 61 -25.09 -19.52 11.27
N ILE A 62 -25.87 -18.52 11.69
CA ILE A 62 -27.25 -18.31 11.28
C ILE A 62 -27.40 -16.91 10.70
N VAL A 63 -28.07 -16.80 9.55
CA VAL A 63 -28.44 -15.52 8.93
C VAL A 63 -29.96 -15.45 8.82
N HIS A 64 -30.58 -14.46 9.45
CA HIS A 64 -32.02 -14.19 9.42
C HIS A 64 -32.31 -12.97 8.56
N ASN A 65 -33.04 -13.16 7.46
CA ASN A 65 -33.48 -12.06 6.62
C ASN A 65 -34.84 -11.53 7.09
N ASN A 66 -34.87 -10.51 7.95
CA ASN A 66 -36.14 -9.84 8.29
C ASN A 66 -36.44 -8.65 7.37
N CYS A 67 -35.65 -8.41 6.30
CA CYS A 67 -35.91 -7.37 5.31
C CYS A 67 -37.13 -7.72 4.43
N LYS A 68 -37.69 -6.71 3.74
CA LYS A 68 -38.81 -6.90 2.79
C LYS A 68 -38.39 -7.38 1.40
N PHE A 69 -37.10 -7.63 1.18
CA PHE A 69 -36.53 -8.05 -0.11
C PHE A 69 -35.67 -9.31 0.06
N PRO A 70 -35.48 -10.10 -1.01
CA PRO A 70 -34.58 -11.24 -0.96
C PRO A 70 -33.12 -10.81 -0.79
N VAL A 71 -32.34 -11.63 -0.11
CA VAL A 71 -30.87 -11.53 -0.08
C VAL A 71 -30.26 -12.81 -0.62
N TYR A 72 -29.09 -12.69 -1.24
CA TYR A 72 -28.37 -13.79 -1.87
C TYR A 72 -27.09 -14.03 -1.10
N LEU A 73 -26.82 -15.28 -0.72
CA LEU A 73 -25.64 -15.60 0.07
C LEU A 73 -24.86 -16.83 -0.40
N TRP A 74 -23.58 -16.84 -0.05
CA TRP A 74 -22.63 -17.92 -0.31
C TRP A 74 -21.79 -18.19 0.94
N SER A 75 -21.66 -19.46 1.33
CA SER A 75 -20.66 -19.87 2.32
C SER A 75 -19.35 -20.18 1.59
N VAL A 76 -18.32 -19.39 1.86
CA VAL A 76 -17.04 -19.39 1.16
C VAL A 76 -15.92 -19.85 2.09
N ALA A 77 -15.21 -20.89 1.65
CA ALA A 77 -14.05 -21.49 2.29
C ALA A 77 -12.96 -21.72 1.23
N SER A 78 -12.26 -22.86 1.25
CA SER A 78 -11.44 -23.33 0.11
C SER A 78 -12.29 -23.66 -1.12
N THR A 79 -13.59 -23.85 -0.93
CA THR A 79 -14.61 -23.95 -1.97
C THR A 79 -15.74 -22.97 -1.71
N VAL A 80 -16.41 -22.53 -2.78
CA VAL A 80 -17.61 -21.69 -2.73
C VAL A 80 -18.83 -22.59 -2.83
N LEU A 81 -19.71 -22.58 -1.83
CA LEU A 81 -20.99 -23.29 -1.92
C LEU A 81 -21.96 -22.56 -2.87
N PRO A 82 -22.94 -23.27 -3.48
CA PRO A 82 -23.92 -22.66 -4.38
C PRO A 82 -24.68 -21.50 -3.72
N GLU A 83 -25.10 -20.53 -4.54
CA GLU A 83 -25.93 -19.40 -4.09
C GLU A 83 -27.18 -19.90 -3.35
N ARG A 84 -27.48 -19.27 -2.22
CA ARG A 84 -28.74 -19.44 -1.49
C ARG A 84 -29.51 -18.12 -1.50
N THR A 85 -30.73 -18.16 -2.01
CA THR A 85 -31.67 -17.05 -1.91
C THR A 85 -32.45 -17.16 -0.61
N LEU A 86 -32.42 -16.13 0.23
CA LEU A 86 -33.23 -16.01 1.44
C LEU A 86 -34.33 -15.01 1.17
N LEU A 87 -35.57 -15.48 1.14
CA LEU A 87 -36.74 -14.61 0.99
C LEU A 87 -37.00 -13.85 2.31
N PRO A 88 -37.89 -12.84 2.30
CA PRO A 88 -38.31 -12.18 3.53
C PRO A 88 -38.81 -13.17 4.60
N ASN A 89 -38.27 -13.06 5.81
CA ASN A 89 -38.48 -13.92 6.98
C ASN A 89 -37.89 -15.34 6.88
N ASP A 90 -37.06 -15.62 5.87
CA ASP A 90 -36.30 -16.86 5.80
C ASP A 90 -35.00 -16.77 6.60
N LYS A 91 -34.44 -17.95 6.89
CA LYS A 91 -33.13 -18.09 7.50
C LYS A 91 -32.22 -19.08 6.77
N TYR A 92 -30.94 -18.81 6.86
CA TYR A 92 -29.86 -19.74 6.53
C TYR A 92 -29.16 -20.21 7.80
N THR A 93 -28.71 -21.45 7.81
CA THR A 93 -28.03 -22.07 8.95
C THR A 93 -26.96 -23.02 8.42
N GLU A 94 -25.75 -22.90 8.92
CA GLU A 94 -24.70 -23.92 8.77
C GLU A 94 -24.03 -24.20 10.12
N VAL A 95 -23.67 -25.46 10.36
CA VAL A 95 -22.88 -25.85 11.54
C VAL A 95 -21.48 -25.27 11.39
N PHE A 96 -20.89 -24.74 12.47
CA PHE A 96 -19.51 -24.27 12.42
C PHE A 96 -18.58 -25.39 11.95
N ARG A 97 -17.70 -25.06 11.00
CA ARG A 97 -16.72 -25.98 10.45
C ARG A 97 -15.34 -25.35 10.41
N GLU A 98 -14.34 -26.19 10.67
CA GLU A 98 -12.93 -25.84 10.45
C GLU A 98 -12.64 -25.90 8.96
N ASN A 99 -11.87 -24.94 8.45
CA ASN A 99 -11.19 -25.08 7.17
C ASN A 99 -9.68 -25.07 7.41
N PRO A 100 -8.99 -26.21 7.23
CA PRO A 100 -7.55 -26.30 7.45
C PRO A 100 -6.73 -25.44 6.48
N ASP A 101 -7.27 -25.09 5.30
CA ASP A 101 -6.53 -24.36 4.27
C ASP A 101 -6.61 -22.84 4.44
N THR A 102 -7.80 -22.31 4.76
CA THR A 102 -8.03 -20.86 4.84
C THR A 102 -8.07 -20.33 6.27
N GLY A 103 -8.15 -21.22 7.26
CA GLY A 103 -8.31 -20.85 8.66
C GLY A 103 -9.62 -20.12 8.97
N GLY A 104 -10.63 -20.11 8.09
CA GLY A 104 -11.89 -19.40 8.35
C GLY A 104 -12.92 -19.55 7.23
N ILE A 105 -14.19 -19.32 7.56
CA ILE A 105 -15.34 -19.35 6.66
C ILE A 105 -15.91 -17.93 6.56
N ALA A 106 -16.33 -17.53 5.35
CA ALA A 106 -16.98 -16.26 5.08
C ALA A 106 -18.36 -16.50 4.47
N ILE A 107 -19.42 -16.16 5.19
CA ILE A 107 -20.78 -16.08 4.63
C ILE A 107 -20.92 -14.70 3.99
N LYS A 108 -20.89 -14.66 2.67
CA LYS A 108 -21.01 -13.43 1.87
C LYS A 108 -22.47 -13.21 1.50
N ILE A 109 -23.01 -12.02 1.74
CA ILE A 109 -24.42 -11.67 1.60
C ILE A 109 -24.54 -10.43 0.70
N SER A 110 -25.38 -10.48 -0.32
CA SER A 110 -25.64 -9.35 -1.23
C SER A 110 -27.14 -9.17 -1.45
N THR A 111 -27.55 -7.95 -1.79
CA THR A 111 -28.91 -7.65 -2.29
C THR A 111 -29.01 -7.82 -3.80
N ASN A 112 -27.90 -8.10 -4.48
CA ASN A 112 -27.81 -8.39 -5.90
C ASN A 112 -27.64 -9.89 -6.13
N ARG A 113 -28.46 -10.45 -7.03
CA ARG A 113 -28.29 -11.82 -7.51
C ARG A 113 -26.92 -11.95 -8.20
N ASP A 114 -26.24 -13.08 -8.00
CA ASP A 114 -24.87 -13.30 -8.49
C ASP A 114 -23.87 -12.24 -7.99
N GLY A 115 -24.18 -11.56 -6.87
CA GLY A 115 -23.37 -10.50 -6.28
C GLY A 115 -21.90 -10.89 -6.04
N LEU A 116 -21.65 -12.15 -5.68
CA LEU A 116 -20.30 -12.69 -5.49
C LEU A 116 -19.42 -12.57 -6.74
N TYR A 117 -19.99 -12.71 -7.94
CA TYR A 117 -19.27 -12.77 -9.21
C TYR A 117 -19.34 -11.47 -10.01
N THR A 118 -20.20 -10.54 -9.60
CA THR A 118 -20.45 -9.27 -10.29
C THR A 118 -19.79 -8.07 -9.61
N SER A 119 -19.01 -8.30 -8.55
CA SER A 119 -18.43 -7.24 -7.69
C SER A 119 -19.49 -6.30 -7.11
N ALA A 120 -20.70 -6.82 -6.88
CA ALA A 120 -21.74 -6.07 -6.18
C ALA A 120 -21.39 -5.91 -4.69
N PRO A 121 -21.94 -4.88 -4.00
CA PRO A 121 -21.83 -4.72 -2.56
C PRO A 121 -22.15 -6.01 -1.80
N GLN A 122 -21.30 -6.36 -0.84
CA GLN A 122 -21.36 -7.61 -0.09
C GLN A 122 -21.03 -7.42 1.39
N MET A 123 -21.88 -7.94 2.25
CA MET A 123 -21.65 -8.06 3.68
C MET A 123 -21.04 -9.43 3.95
N ILE A 124 -19.99 -9.45 4.74
CA ILE A 124 -19.25 -10.65 5.13
C ILE A 124 -19.51 -10.92 6.60
N PHE A 125 -20.12 -12.06 6.88
CA PHE A 125 -20.14 -12.67 8.20
C PHE A 125 -19.07 -13.75 8.24
N ALA A 126 -17.92 -13.41 8.85
CA ALA A 126 -16.77 -14.30 8.93
C ALA A 126 -16.73 -15.01 10.28
N TYR A 127 -16.35 -16.29 10.27
CA TYR A 127 -16.04 -17.02 11.49
C TYR A 127 -14.87 -18.01 11.31
N ASN A 128 -14.17 -18.31 12.41
CA ASN A 128 -13.09 -19.28 12.49
C ASN A 128 -13.26 -20.13 13.75
N LEU A 129 -13.42 -21.44 13.56
CA LEU A 129 -13.44 -22.42 14.65
C LEU A 129 -11.99 -22.80 15.02
N SER A 130 -11.58 -22.46 16.25
CA SER A 130 -10.26 -22.76 16.79
C SER A 130 -10.38 -23.71 17.99
N SER A 131 -9.64 -24.81 17.94
CA SER A 131 -9.55 -25.79 19.02
C SER A 131 -8.22 -25.62 19.77
N THR A 132 -8.26 -25.24 21.05
CA THR A 132 -7.06 -25.12 21.91
C THR A 132 -7.07 -26.17 23.03
N LYS A 133 -5.89 -26.62 23.47
CA LYS A 133 -5.74 -27.48 24.64
C LYS A 133 -5.05 -26.69 25.75
N GLU A 134 -5.80 -26.39 26.81
CA GLU A 134 -5.28 -25.68 27.97
C GLU A 134 -5.45 -26.57 29.21
N ARG A 135 -4.35 -26.85 29.93
CA ARG A 135 -4.34 -27.72 31.12
C ARG A 135 -5.03 -29.09 30.93
N GLY A 136 -4.90 -29.68 29.75
CA GLY A 136 -5.47 -31.00 29.42
C GLY A 136 -6.96 -31.00 29.06
N LEU A 137 -7.65 -29.86 29.15
CA LEU A 137 -9.02 -29.68 28.70
C LEU A 137 -9.02 -29.04 27.31
N ARG A 138 -9.86 -29.58 26.42
CA ARG A 138 -10.06 -29.02 25.08
C ARG A 138 -11.10 -27.92 25.14
N GLN A 139 -10.75 -26.72 24.68
CA GLN A 139 -11.67 -25.60 24.51
C GLN A 139 -11.78 -25.26 23.03
N ASP A 140 -12.99 -25.36 22.50
CA ASP A 140 -13.30 -24.98 21.12
C ASP A 140 -13.96 -23.60 21.17
N LYS A 141 -13.39 -22.62 20.46
CA LYS A 141 -13.92 -21.25 20.36
C LYS A 141 -14.17 -20.88 18.91
N VAL A 142 -15.18 -20.06 18.68
CA VAL A 142 -15.46 -19.47 17.38
C VAL A 142 -15.13 -17.99 17.44
N TRP A 143 -14.12 -17.58 16.67
CA TRP A 143 -13.80 -16.18 16.43
C TRP A 143 -14.65 -15.68 15.27
N TYR A 144 -15.21 -14.47 15.34
CA TYR A 144 -16.09 -13.95 14.30
C TYR A 144 -16.00 -12.43 14.16
N ASP A 145 -16.40 -11.93 13.00
CA ASP A 145 -16.48 -10.51 12.67
C ASP A 145 -17.53 -10.25 11.57
N LEU A 146 -17.97 -9.00 11.45
CA LEU A 146 -18.76 -8.50 10.33
C LEU A 146 -17.98 -7.41 9.58
N SER A 147 -18.04 -7.41 8.25
CA SER A 147 -17.43 -6.36 7.41
C SER A 147 -18.14 -6.23 6.06
N ASP A 148 -18.06 -5.09 5.39
CA ASP A 148 -18.55 -4.93 4.02
C ASP A 148 -17.39 -4.84 3.00
N VAL A 149 -17.63 -5.34 1.79
CA VAL A 149 -16.72 -5.25 0.63
C VAL A 149 -17.50 -4.84 -0.62
N PHE A 150 -16.85 -4.09 -1.51
CA PHE A 150 -17.44 -3.54 -2.75
C PHE A 150 -18.60 -2.54 -2.54
N GLY A 151 -18.84 -2.10 -1.30
CA GLY A 151 -19.89 -1.16 -0.89
C GLY A 151 -20.78 -1.75 0.21
N ASP A 152 -21.79 -1.00 0.65
CA ASP A 152 -22.67 -1.37 1.78
C ASP A 152 -24.02 -1.93 1.26
N PRO A 153 -24.22 -3.25 1.15
CA PRO A 153 -25.41 -3.82 0.52
C PRO A 153 -26.70 -3.57 1.30
N LEU A 154 -26.57 -3.30 2.59
CA LEU A 154 -27.68 -3.07 3.51
C LEU A 154 -27.71 -1.63 4.03
N VAL A 155 -27.11 -0.67 3.31
CA VAL A 155 -27.24 0.75 3.67
C VAL A 155 -28.71 1.13 3.87
N GLY A 156 -28.98 1.77 5.00
CA GLY A 156 -30.32 2.08 5.48
C GLY A 156 -30.95 0.97 6.32
N HIS A 157 -30.56 -0.30 6.20
CA HIS A 157 -31.16 -1.45 6.89
C HIS A 157 -30.33 -1.92 8.09
N PRO A 158 -30.82 -1.81 9.34
CA PRO A 158 -30.04 -2.18 10.50
C PRO A 158 -29.61 -3.65 10.46
N VAL A 159 -28.42 -3.95 10.97
CA VAL A 159 -27.97 -5.33 11.22
C VAL A 159 -27.48 -5.51 12.65
N SER A 160 -27.62 -6.72 13.18
CA SER A 160 -27.03 -7.12 14.47
C SER A 160 -26.58 -8.56 14.46
N LEU A 161 -25.53 -8.87 15.22
CA LEU A 161 -25.02 -10.22 15.41
C LEU A 161 -25.07 -10.59 16.89
N THR A 162 -25.76 -11.66 17.25
CA THR A 162 -25.93 -12.10 18.64
C THR A 162 -25.59 -13.58 18.82
N PRO A 163 -25.10 -14.00 20.00
CA PRO A 163 -24.63 -13.15 21.10
C PRO A 163 -23.30 -12.47 20.74
N SER A 164 -23.13 -11.21 21.15
CA SER A 164 -21.85 -10.50 21.06
C SER A 164 -21.72 -9.52 22.23
N GLU A 165 -20.55 -9.51 22.85
CA GLU A 165 -20.21 -8.56 23.92
C GLU A 165 -18.84 -7.91 23.64
N PRO A 166 -18.78 -6.57 23.46
CA PRO A 166 -19.92 -5.67 23.26
C PRO A 166 -20.69 -5.97 21.97
N LEU A 167 -22.00 -5.65 21.96
CA LEU A 167 -22.93 -5.93 20.86
C LEU A 167 -22.42 -5.38 19.52
N ILE A 168 -22.31 -6.24 18.51
CA ILE A 168 -22.13 -5.83 17.12
C ILE A 168 -23.51 -5.47 16.54
N SER A 169 -23.73 -4.17 16.35
CA SER A 169 -24.93 -3.65 15.69
C SER A 169 -24.61 -2.43 14.84
N TRP A 170 -25.01 -2.48 13.57
CA TRP A 170 -24.84 -1.38 12.63
C TRP A 170 -26.21 -0.74 12.40
N LYS A 171 -26.44 0.40 13.05
CA LYS A 171 -27.76 1.06 13.09
C LYS A 171 -28.32 1.41 11.71
N ASN A 172 -27.44 1.71 10.75
CA ASN A 172 -27.80 2.07 9.38
C ASN A 172 -27.36 1.02 8.36
N GLY A 173 -26.99 -0.18 8.80
CA GLY A 173 -26.49 -1.24 7.91
C GLY A 173 -25.14 -0.96 7.26
N VAL A 174 -24.36 -0.03 7.83
CA VAL A 174 -23.02 0.35 7.40
C VAL A 174 -22.04 0.07 8.55
N PRO A 175 -20.91 -0.60 8.30
CA PRO A 175 -19.93 -0.92 9.33
C PRO A 175 -19.34 0.34 9.99
N PRO A 176 -19.10 0.32 11.32
CA PRO A 176 -18.28 1.35 11.96
C PRO A 176 -16.81 1.23 11.51
N ALA A 177 -16.03 2.29 11.69
CA ALA A 177 -14.60 2.25 11.38
C ALA A 177 -13.86 1.26 12.29
N GLY A 178 -13.08 0.35 11.69
CA GLY A 178 -12.28 -0.66 12.38
C GLY A 178 -12.98 -2.03 12.49
N SER A 179 -12.18 -3.10 12.49
CA SER A 179 -12.67 -4.48 12.65
C SER A 179 -13.14 -4.75 14.08
N GLN A 180 -14.20 -5.56 14.22
CA GLN A 180 -14.83 -5.85 15.50
C GLN A 180 -14.77 -7.35 15.83
N VAL A 181 -13.58 -7.94 15.76
CA VAL A 181 -13.39 -9.37 16.09
C VAL A 181 -13.85 -9.68 17.52
N ARG A 182 -14.65 -10.74 17.66
CA ARG A 182 -15.14 -11.30 18.94
C ARG A 182 -14.92 -12.82 18.95
N ALA A 183 -15.13 -13.44 20.11
CA ALA A 183 -15.12 -14.89 20.26
C ALA A 183 -16.24 -15.38 21.18
N VAL A 184 -16.81 -16.54 20.85
CA VAL A 184 -17.77 -17.30 21.68
C VAL A 184 -17.33 -18.75 21.82
N ASP A 185 -17.90 -19.45 22.80
CA ASP A 185 -17.76 -20.90 22.88
C ASP A 185 -18.34 -21.58 21.63
N ALA A 186 -17.66 -22.59 21.10
CA ALA A 186 -18.05 -23.23 19.85
C ALA A 186 -19.40 -23.94 19.89
N SER A 187 -20.00 -24.19 21.06
CA SER A 187 -21.37 -24.71 21.17
C SER A 187 -22.44 -23.62 21.07
N THR A 188 -22.06 -22.34 20.95
CA THR A 188 -22.98 -21.19 20.96
C THR A 188 -23.35 -20.76 19.55
N ASP A 189 -24.64 -20.78 19.21
CA ASP A 189 -25.12 -20.26 17.92
C ASP A 189 -24.87 -18.75 17.78
N LEU A 190 -24.40 -18.34 16.60
CA LEU A 190 -24.28 -16.94 16.20
C LEU A 190 -25.37 -16.60 15.18
N VAL A 191 -26.17 -15.58 15.47
CA VAL A 191 -27.33 -15.15 14.68
C VAL A 191 -27.13 -13.73 14.16
N LEU A 192 -26.86 -13.62 12.85
CA LEU A 192 -26.91 -12.36 12.12
C LEU A 192 -28.35 -12.05 11.73
N SER A 193 -28.90 -10.95 12.20
CA SER A 193 -30.25 -10.48 11.87
C SER A 193 -30.21 -9.22 11.01
N LEU A 194 -30.88 -9.27 9.86
CA LEU A 194 -31.05 -8.14 8.93
C LEU A 194 -32.44 -7.54 9.14
N TYR A 195 -32.59 -6.23 9.34
CA TYR A 195 -33.85 -5.60 9.74
C TYR A 195 -34.40 -4.56 8.74
N ILE A 196 -35.70 -4.32 8.83
CA ILE A 196 -36.39 -3.22 8.14
C ILE A 196 -36.23 -1.93 8.94
N VAL A 197 -36.11 -0.80 8.25
CA VAL A 197 -36.22 0.54 8.85
C VAL A 197 -37.64 0.74 9.37
N LYS A 198 -37.81 1.01 10.66
CA LYS A 198 -39.06 1.61 11.14
C LYS A 198 -39.12 3.04 10.62
N GLU A 199 -40.01 3.31 9.67
CA GLU A 199 -40.44 4.69 9.41
C GLU A 199 -41.15 5.18 10.68
N SER A 200 -40.52 6.11 11.40
CA SER A 200 -41.13 6.80 12.53
C SER A 200 -40.57 8.21 12.59
N GLY A 201 -41.16 9.10 11.80
CA GLY A 201 -41.31 10.47 12.28
C GLY A 201 -42.27 10.42 13.46
N TYR A 202 -41.84 10.81 14.65
CA TYR A 202 -42.58 11.56 15.67
C TYR A 202 -41.70 11.74 16.92
N VAL A 203 -41.69 12.97 17.40
CA VAL A 203 -41.02 13.46 18.61
C VAL A 203 -41.67 12.83 19.85
N LEU A 204 -40.86 12.26 20.75
CA LEU A 204 -41.30 11.82 22.08
C LEU A 204 -41.32 13.02 23.03
N GLN A 205 -42.52 13.48 23.38
CA GLN A 205 -42.78 14.44 24.45
C GLN A 205 -43.47 13.70 25.62
N TYR A 206 -43.07 14.03 26.85
CA TYR A 206 -43.48 13.37 28.09
C TYR A 206 -44.98 13.49 28.40
N THR A 207 -45.48 12.47 29.10
CA THR A 207 -46.87 12.18 29.49
C THR A 207 -47.47 13.11 30.56
N HIS A 208 -48.77 13.47 30.43
CA HIS A 208 -49.82 13.37 31.47
C HIS A 208 -51.24 13.60 30.85
N PRO A 209 -52.35 13.05 31.41
CA PRO A 209 -53.66 12.94 30.74
C PRO A 209 -54.75 13.87 31.39
N PRO A 210 -56.05 13.69 31.11
CA PRO A 210 -56.85 14.41 30.11
C PRO A 210 -57.94 15.32 30.74
N ASN A 211 -58.35 16.41 30.07
CA ASN A 211 -59.75 16.88 30.08
C ASN A 211 -59.99 18.16 29.26
N CYS A 212 -61.19 18.17 28.68
CA CYS A 212 -62.08 19.30 28.39
C CYS A 212 -62.20 19.81 26.92
N PRO A 213 -63.44 19.82 26.35
CA PRO A 213 -63.75 20.22 24.98
C PRO A 213 -64.35 21.63 24.91
N CYS A 214 -63.93 22.45 23.93
CA CYS A 214 -64.54 23.76 23.70
C CYS A 214 -64.47 24.18 22.22
N HIS A 215 -65.65 24.17 21.56
CA HIS A 215 -66.13 25.15 20.56
C HIS A 215 -65.40 25.31 19.21
N LYS A 216 -66.02 25.65 18.07
CA LYS A 216 -67.38 25.57 17.49
C LYS A 216 -67.23 26.20 16.07
N ASN A 217 -67.69 25.47 15.04
CA ASN A 217 -68.45 25.94 13.87
C ASN A 217 -67.84 26.89 12.78
N PRO A 218 -68.48 26.97 11.58
CA PRO A 218 -67.80 26.86 10.28
C PRO A 218 -68.26 27.96 9.28
N ASN A 219 -68.11 27.67 7.98
CA ASN A 219 -68.68 28.34 6.80
C ASN A 219 -67.87 29.49 6.19
N HIS A 220 -67.37 29.27 4.98
CA HIS A 220 -67.98 29.88 3.80
C HIS A 220 -67.62 29.12 2.51
N HIS A 221 -68.66 28.73 1.76
CA HIS A 221 -68.57 28.33 0.36
C HIS A 221 -68.54 29.58 -0.52
N HIS A 222 -67.72 29.57 -1.57
CA HIS A 222 -68.12 30.04 -2.90
C HIS A 222 -67.33 29.32 -4.00
N ASN A 223 -68.03 29.09 -5.10
CA ASN A 223 -67.72 28.26 -6.24
C ASN A 223 -67.48 29.17 -7.45
N HIS A 224 -66.39 29.02 -8.23
CA HIS A 224 -66.45 29.03 -9.71
C HIS A 224 -65.08 28.96 -10.42
N GLN A 225 -65.08 28.12 -11.48
CA GLN A 225 -64.47 28.27 -12.81
C GLN A 225 -62.99 27.88 -13.07
N GLN A 226 -62.86 26.86 -13.93
CA GLN A 226 -61.68 26.50 -14.74
C GLN A 226 -61.63 27.40 -16.00
N THR A 227 -60.51 28.04 -16.35
CA THR A 227 -59.47 27.67 -17.37
C THR A 227 -58.79 28.98 -17.84
N PRO A 228 -57.67 29.03 -18.61
CA PRO A 228 -56.58 28.07 -18.86
C PRO A 228 -55.15 28.67 -18.61
N SER A 229 -54.15 27.83 -18.87
CA SER A 229 -52.70 28.01 -18.73
C SER A 229 -52.09 29.34 -19.24
N LEU A 230 -51.22 29.94 -18.42
CA LEU A 230 -50.16 30.85 -18.85
C LEU A 230 -48.80 30.27 -18.47
N LEU A 231 -47.96 30.15 -19.50
CA LEU A 231 -46.55 29.81 -19.48
C LEU A 231 -45.80 30.67 -18.45
N ASN A 232 -45.42 30.08 -17.32
CA ASN A 232 -44.40 30.66 -16.46
C ASN A 232 -43.03 30.24 -16.98
N HIS A 233 -42.37 31.19 -17.64
CA HIS A 233 -40.93 31.19 -17.87
C HIS A 233 -40.19 30.95 -16.55
N VAL A 234 -39.81 29.70 -16.30
CA VAL A 234 -38.74 29.39 -15.36
C VAL A 234 -37.47 29.96 -15.98
N LYS A 235 -37.03 31.11 -15.46
CA LYS A 235 -35.66 31.61 -15.64
C LYS A 235 -34.72 30.46 -15.26
N ARG A 236 -34.17 29.78 -16.27
CA ARG A 236 -32.96 28.97 -16.09
C ARG A 236 -31.93 29.90 -15.46
N ARG A 237 -31.62 29.70 -14.19
CA ARG A 237 -30.38 30.21 -13.62
C ARG A 237 -29.29 29.63 -14.51
N MET A 238 -28.65 30.48 -15.31
CA MET A 238 -27.40 30.15 -15.98
C MET A 238 -26.47 29.66 -14.88
N SER A 239 -26.17 28.36 -14.88
CA SER A 239 -25.11 27.81 -14.05
C SER A 239 -23.87 28.66 -14.34
N THR A 240 -23.29 29.27 -13.31
CA THR A 240 -21.99 29.91 -13.44
C THR A 240 -21.06 28.91 -14.13
N PRO A 241 -20.32 29.29 -15.20
CA PRO A 241 -19.37 28.39 -15.82
C PRO A 241 -18.49 27.80 -14.71
N VAL A 242 -18.53 26.47 -14.54
CA VAL A 242 -17.63 25.80 -13.63
C VAL A 242 -16.28 25.85 -14.31
N ASP A 243 -15.34 26.59 -13.75
CA ASP A 243 -13.96 26.61 -14.22
C ASP A 243 -13.32 25.24 -13.94
N PRO A 244 -13.10 24.39 -14.95
CA PRO A 244 -12.59 23.03 -14.74
C PRO A 244 -11.19 23.03 -14.10
N SER A 245 -10.45 24.15 -14.21
CA SER A 245 -9.12 24.30 -13.60
C SER A 245 -9.17 24.39 -12.07
N ARG A 246 -10.36 24.67 -11.50
CA ARG A 246 -10.59 24.82 -10.06
C ARG A 246 -11.35 23.65 -9.44
N GLU A 247 -11.78 22.68 -10.25
CA GLU A 247 -12.46 21.51 -9.74
C GLU A 247 -11.49 20.62 -8.97
N LYS A 248 -11.90 20.28 -7.76
CA LYS A 248 -11.21 19.31 -6.91
C LYS A 248 -11.45 17.89 -7.38
N GLU A 249 -10.45 17.05 -7.19
CA GLU A 249 -10.57 15.61 -7.40
C GLU A 249 -11.58 14.98 -6.43
N TYR A 250 -12.23 13.89 -6.84
CA TYR A 250 -13.12 13.11 -5.98
C TYR A 250 -12.72 11.63 -5.91
N ALA A 251 -11.80 11.19 -6.76
CA ALA A 251 -11.33 9.81 -6.82
C ALA A 251 -9.81 9.74 -7.00
N PHE A 252 -9.21 8.72 -6.39
CA PHE A 252 -7.83 8.33 -6.62
C PHE A 252 -7.80 6.90 -7.19
N GLU A 253 -6.69 6.53 -7.81
CA GLU A 253 -6.50 5.25 -8.46
C GLU A 253 -5.14 4.66 -8.05
N MET A 254 -5.19 3.49 -7.43
CA MET A 254 -3.99 2.78 -7.00
C MET A 254 -3.40 1.98 -8.16
N ALA A 255 -2.15 2.25 -8.50
CA ALA A 255 -1.37 1.43 -9.42
C ALA A 255 -0.17 0.84 -8.68
N ALA A 256 -0.01 -0.47 -8.75
CA ALA A 256 1.07 -1.21 -8.09
C ALA A 256 1.71 -2.23 -9.04
N SER A 257 3.02 -2.38 -8.93
CA SER A 257 3.75 -3.51 -9.53
C SER A 257 3.39 -4.81 -8.81
N SER A 258 3.52 -5.95 -9.49
CA SER A 258 3.57 -7.23 -8.79
C SER A 258 4.84 -7.28 -7.95
N ILE A 259 4.74 -7.73 -6.70
CA ILE A 259 5.86 -7.82 -5.78
C ILE A 259 5.99 -9.25 -5.28
N ARG A 260 7.22 -9.78 -5.35
CA ARG A 260 7.62 -11.02 -4.68
C ARG A 260 8.61 -10.66 -3.59
N PHE A 261 8.30 -11.05 -2.36
CA PHE A 261 9.20 -10.85 -1.22
C PHE A 261 9.61 -12.21 -0.67
N GLY A 262 10.92 -12.40 -0.43
CA GLY A 262 11.39 -13.60 0.25
C GLY A 262 12.88 -13.87 0.06
N PRO A 263 13.55 -14.44 1.08
CA PRO A 263 14.96 -14.75 0.99
C PRO A 263 15.23 -15.80 -0.10
N GLY A 264 16.09 -15.46 -1.05
CA GLY A 264 16.46 -16.31 -2.18
C GLY A 264 15.54 -16.20 -3.40
N ALA A 265 14.52 -15.33 -3.38
CA ALA A 265 13.59 -15.14 -4.49
C ALA A 265 14.27 -14.74 -5.81
N THR A 266 15.46 -14.15 -5.77
CA THR A 266 16.22 -13.77 -6.98
C THR A 266 16.57 -14.99 -7.86
N LYS A 267 16.65 -16.19 -7.28
CA LYS A 267 16.94 -17.44 -8.01
C LYS A 267 15.90 -17.80 -9.07
N GLU A 268 14.70 -17.25 -8.96
CA GLU A 268 13.57 -17.54 -9.83
C GLU A 268 13.57 -16.71 -11.11
N VAL A 269 14.42 -15.67 -11.19
CA VAL A 269 14.36 -14.65 -12.25
C VAL A 269 14.45 -15.23 -13.66
N GLY A 270 15.24 -16.29 -13.86
CA GLY A 270 15.31 -16.98 -15.16
C GLY A 270 13.96 -17.55 -15.57
N MET A 271 13.25 -18.21 -14.65
CA MET A 271 11.95 -18.81 -14.89
C MET A 271 10.87 -17.75 -15.07
N ASP A 272 10.99 -16.62 -14.37
CA ASP A 272 10.12 -15.46 -14.60
C ASP A 272 10.22 -14.96 -16.04
N PHE A 273 11.44 -14.82 -16.58
CA PHE A 273 11.63 -14.42 -17.98
C PHE A 273 11.15 -15.48 -18.99
N THR A 274 11.33 -16.76 -18.69
CA THR A 274 10.73 -17.86 -19.49
C THR A 274 9.21 -17.74 -19.54
N ASN A 275 8.57 -17.51 -18.39
CA ASN A 275 7.11 -17.36 -18.29
C ASN A 275 6.59 -16.09 -18.99
N LEU A 276 7.40 -15.03 -19.01
CA LEU A 276 7.13 -13.80 -19.77
C LEU A 276 7.38 -13.96 -21.28
N GLY A 277 7.91 -15.10 -21.73
CA GLY A 277 8.24 -15.37 -23.13
C GLY A 277 9.40 -14.53 -23.65
N ALA A 278 10.24 -13.98 -22.75
CA ALA A 278 11.40 -13.18 -23.12
C ALA A 278 12.48 -14.08 -23.74
N LYS A 279 13.20 -13.55 -24.72
CA LYS A 279 14.30 -14.25 -25.38
C LYS A 279 15.61 -13.50 -25.23
N ARG A 280 15.56 -12.17 -25.21
CA ARG A 280 16.74 -11.28 -25.19
C ARG A 280 16.59 -10.23 -24.12
N VAL A 281 17.19 -10.52 -22.95
CA VAL A 281 17.14 -9.65 -21.78
C VAL A 281 18.32 -8.67 -21.76
N CYS A 282 18.05 -7.40 -21.49
CA CYS A 282 19.10 -6.45 -21.13
C CYS A 282 19.17 -6.33 -19.61
N ILE A 283 20.27 -6.81 -19.02
CA ILE A 283 20.55 -6.66 -17.59
C ILE A 283 21.19 -5.29 -17.37
N VAL A 284 20.69 -4.56 -16.37
CA VAL A 284 21.14 -3.22 -16.00
C VAL A 284 21.63 -3.27 -14.55
N THR A 285 22.86 -2.83 -14.32
CA THR A 285 23.49 -2.81 -12.99
C THR A 285 24.59 -1.74 -12.91
N ASP A 286 25.18 -1.56 -11.74
CA ASP A 286 26.39 -0.75 -11.54
C ASP A 286 27.61 -1.62 -11.30
N SER A 287 28.79 -1.02 -11.41
CA SER A 287 30.08 -1.74 -11.33
C SER A 287 30.39 -2.36 -9.96
N ASN A 288 29.72 -1.93 -8.90
CA ASN A 288 29.85 -2.52 -7.57
C ASN A 288 28.93 -3.74 -7.47
N VAL A 289 27.64 -3.57 -7.80
CA VAL A 289 26.63 -4.62 -7.74
C VAL A 289 26.91 -5.75 -8.72
N ALA A 290 27.54 -5.47 -9.88
CA ALA A 290 28.04 -6.46 -10.83
C ALA A 290 28.91 -7.56 -10.19
N LYS A 291 29.58 -7.26 -9.08
CA LYS A 291 30.49 -8.16 -8.37
C LYS A 291 29.81 -8.91 -7.21
N LEU A 292 28.55 -8.58 -6.89
CA LEU A 292 27.83 -9.11 -5.74
C LEU A 292 27.05 -10.38 -6.06
N ASN A 293 26.67 -11.11 -5.01
CA ASN A 293 25.91 -12.35 -5.15
C ASN A 293 24.55 -12.16 -5.84
N ALA A 294 23.90 -11.00 -5.68
CA ALA A 294 22.65 -10.68 -6.36
C ALA A 294 22.77 -10.82 -7.89
N MET A 295 23.82 -10.24 -8.48
CA MET A 295 24.10 -10.33 -9.91
C MET A 295 24.51 -11.74 -10.33
N LYS A 296 25.29 -12.44 -9.51
CA LYS A 296 25.63 -13.85 -9.75
C LYS A 296 24.37 -14.72 -9.85
N GLN A 297 23.45 -14.60 -8.90
CA GLN A 297 22.19 -15.35 -8.91
C GLN A 297 21.32 -15.00 -10.12
N ALA A 298 21.27 -13.73 -10.52
CA ALA A 298 20.53 -13.29 -11.69
C ALA A 298 21.06 -13.91 -12.99
N VAL A 299 22.38 -13.86 -13.19
CA VAL A 299 23.06 -14.46 -14.35
C VAL A 299 22.90 -15.98 -14.36
N GLU A 300 23.12 -16.66 -13.23
CA GLU A 300 22.94 -18.11 -13.11
C GLU A 300 21.49 -18.52 -13.44
N GLY A 301 20.50 -17.75 -12.98
CA GLY A 301 19.10 -17.97 -13.28
C GLY A 301 18.81 -17.90 -14.78
N LEU A 302 19.22 -16.82 -15.44
CA LEU A 302 19.02 -16.63 -16.89
C LEU A 302 19.75 -17.70 -17.71
N THR A 303 21.01 -18.01 -17.38
CA THR A 303 21.79 -19.05 -18.05
C THR A 303 21.15 -20.43 -17.92
N ARG A 304 20.65 -20.78 -16.73
CA ARG A 304 19.99 -22.08 -16.49
C ARG A 304 18.76 -22.28 -17.38
N GLU A 305 17.99 -21.23 -17.59
CA GLU A 305 16.78 -21.28 -18.44
C GLU A 305 17.08 -21.02 -19.94
N GLY A 306 18.35 -20.83 -20.31
CA GLY A 306 18.76 -20.62 -21.71
C GLY A 306 18.33 -19.26 -22.30
N ILE A 307 18.14 -18.25 -21.45
CA ILE A 307 17.77 -16.89 -21.88
C ILE A 307 19.02 -16.15 -22.38
N GLU A 308 18.95 -15.57 -23.58
CA GLU A 308 20.03 -14.72 -24.11
C GLU A 308 20.02 -13.37 -23.37
N PHE A 309 21.19 -12.90 -22.95
CA PHE A 309 21.29 -11.61 -22.28
C PHE A 309 22.55 -10.82 -22.62
N THR A 310 22.45 -9.51 -22.48
CA THR A 310 23.58 -8.57 -22.44
C THR A 310 23.57 -7.80 -21.12
N ILE A 311 24.73 -7.30 -20.69
CA ILE A 311 24.89 -6.59 -19.42
C ILE A 311 25.37 -5.17 -19.66
N PHE A 312 24.63 -4.20 -19.14
CA PHE A 312 25.07 -2.82 -18.96
C PHE A 312 25.39 -2.61 -17.47
N ASP A 313 26.68 -2.49 -17.13
CA ASP A 313 27.19 -2.38 -15.75
C ASP A 313 27.77 -0.99 -15.42
N LYS A 314 27.51 0.00 -16.28
CA LYS A 314 28.04 1.36 -16.18
C LYS A 314 27.05 2.36 -15.58
N VAL A 315 26.04 1.89 -14.84
CA VAL A 315 25.14 2.81 -14.14
C VAL A 315 25.94 3.62 -13.13
N ARG A 316 25.71 4.94 -13.16
CA ARG A 316 26.27 5.89 -12.20
C ARG A 316 25.28 6.09 -11.04
N THR A 317 25.79 6.13 -9.81
CA THR A 317 25.03 6.65 -8.66
C THR A 317 24.66 8.12 -8.90
N GLU A 318 23.42 8.49 -8.60
CA GLU A 318 22.85 9.80 -8.99
C GLU A 318 23.00 10.02 -10.51
N PRO A 319 22.27 9.27 -11.35
CA PRO A 319 22.54 9.23 -12.78
C PRO A 319 22.38 10.62 -13.40
N LYS A 320 23.28 10.97 -14.31
CA LYS A 320 23.20 12.20 -15.12
C LYS A 320 22.50 11.93 -16.42
N ASP A 321 21.94 12.97 -17.04
CA ASP A 321 21.34 12.87 -18.37
C ASP A 321 22.29 12.23 -19.42
N SER A 322 23.59 12.54 -19.35
CA SER A 322 24.63 11.93 -20.19
C SER A 322 24.79 10.42 -19.97
N SER A 323 24.86 9.95 -18.72
CA SER A 323 24.96 8.51 -18.42
C SER A 323 23.70 7.75 -18.82
N ILE A 324 22.52 8.37 -18.70
CA ILE A 324 21.27 7.77 -19.18
C ILE A 324 21.28 7.65 -20.72
N LYS A 325 21.72 8.69 -21.43
CA LYS A 325 21.84 8.66 -22.90
C LYS A 325 22.80 7.57 -23.37
N GLU A 326 23.92 7.36 -22.67
CA GLU A 326 24.84 6.25 -22.93
C GLU A 326 24.15 4.89 -22.76
N ALA A 327 23.44 4.69 -21.65
CA ALA A 327 22.69 3.46 -21.38
C ALA A 327 21.62 3.17 -22.45
N ILE A 328 20.87 4.19 -22.86
CA ILE A 328 19.88 4.08 -23.95
C ILE A 328 20.58 3.68 -25.26
N ALA A 329 21.69 4.33 -25.61
CA ALA A 329 22.43 4.04 -26.83
C ALA A 329 22.98 2.60 -26.86
N PHE A 330 23.34 2.04 -25.70
CA PHE A 330 23.76 0.66 -25.55
C PHE A 330 22.62 -0.35 -25.83
N ALA A 331 21.41 -0.09 -25.31
CA ALA A 331 20.27 -1.01 -25.45
C ALA A 331 19.71 -1.07 -26.88
N LYS A 332 19.68 0.06 -27.60
CA LYS A 332 19.06 0.18 -28.93
C LYS A 332 19.53 -0.87 -29.97
N PRO A 333 20.83 -1.10 -30.20
CA PRO A 333 21.28 -2.09 -31.21
C PRO A 333 20.99 -3.54 -30.79
N TYR A 334 20.99 -3.84 -29.48
CA TYR A 334 20.68 -5.18 -28.98
C TYR A 334 19.20 -5.55 -29.19
N LYS A 335 18.31 -4.55 -29.19
CA LYS A 335 16.85 -4.72 -29.32
C LYS A 335 16.31 -5.70 -28.28
N PRO A 336 16.51 -5.44 -26.97
CA PRO A 336 15.98 -6.32 -25.93
C PRO A 336 14.46 -6.45 -26.05
N ASP A 337 13.93 -7.61 -25.69
CA ASP A 337 12.48 -7.81 -25.53
C ASP A 337 12.05 -7.75 -24.06
N ALA A 338 12.99 -7.68 -23.12
CA ALA A 338 12.74 -7.39 -21.71
C ALA A 338 13.99 -6.81 -21.01
N PHE A 339 13.78 -6.21 -19.84
CA PHE A 339 14.84 -5.64 -18.99
C PHE A 339 14.88 -6.29 -17.62
N LEU A 340 16.09 -6.49 -17.09
CA LEU A 340 16.34 -6.92 -15.72
C LEU A 340 17.21 -5.87 -15.02
N ALA A 341 16.66 -5.16 -14.04
CA ALA A 341 17.42 -4.25 -13.20
C ALA A 341 17.87 -4.96 -11.92
N VAL A 342 19.17 -4.96 -11.63
CA VAL A 342 19.71 -5.50 -10.36
C VAL A 342 20.62 -4.45 -9.73
N GLY A 343 20.12 -3.77 -8.70
CA GLY A 343 20.84 -2.64 -8.12
C GLY A 343 19.96 -1.77 -7.23
N GLY A 344 20.46 -0.60 -6.84
CA GLY A 344 19.68 0.40 -6.11
C GLY A 344 18.76 1.23 -7.02
N GLY A 345 18.17 2.30 -6.47
CA GLY A 345 17.26 3.18 -7.23
C GLY A 345 17.85 3.72 -8.53
N SER A 346 19.13 4.11 -8.55
CA SER A 346 19.81 4.60 -9.77
C SER A 346 19.82 3.57 -10.91
N VAL A 347 19.99 2.28 -10.59
CA VAL A 347 19.98 1.19 -11.56
C VAL A 347 18.57 0.96 -12.10
N ILE A 348 17.59 0.87 -11.20
CA ILE A 348 16.20 0.63 -11.57
C ILE A 348 15.66 1.78 -12.41
N ASP A 349 15.95 3.02 -12.03
CA ASP A 349 15.54 4.21 -12.76
C ASP A 349 16.23 4.29 -14.14
N THR A 350 17.51 3.94 -14.22
CA THR A 350 18.21 3.84 -15.53
C THR A 350 17.56 2.78 -16.42
N ALA A 351 17.19 1.62 -15.88
CA ALA A 351 16.50 0.57 -16.64
C ALA A 351 15.12 1.01 -17.13
N LYS A 352 14.35 1.75 -16.32
CA LYS A 352 13.06 2.34 -16.75
C LYS A 352 13.25 3.27 -17.95
N LEU A 353 14.30 4.12 -17.92
CA LEU A 353 14.59 5.05 -19.01
C LEU A 353 15.11 4.34 -20.26
N MET A 354 15.97 3.32 -20.11
CA MET A 354 16.40 2.46 -21.23
C MET A 354 15.19 1.80 -21.89
N ASN A 355 14.26 1.27 -21.10
CA ASN A 355 13.04 0.65 -21.60
C ASN A 355 12.15 1.64 -22.36
N LEU A 356 11.87 2.80 -21.76
CA LEU A 356 11.08 3.87 -22.39
C LEU A 356 11.64 4.26 -23.75
N TYR A 357 12.94 4.60 -23.83
CA TYR A 357 13.55 5.05 -25.09
C TYR A 357 13.91 3.92 -26.08
N THR A 358 13.77 2.66 -25.66
CA THR A 358 13.78 1.51 -26.58
C THR A 358 12.43 1.35 -27.28
N VAL A 359 11.33 1.60 -26.56
CA VAL A 359 9.96 1.54 -27.10
C VAL A 359 9.59 2.76 -27.93
N PHE A 360 10.19 3.92 -27.62
CA PHE A 360 10.03 5.17 -28.36
C PHE A 360 11.36 5.61 -28.99
N PRO A 361 11.88 4.89 -30.00
CA PRO A 361 13.19 5.18 -30.57
C PRO A 361 13.30 6.55 -31.25
N GLU A 362 12.16 7.11 -31.70
CA GLU A 362 11.99 8.41 -32.35
C GLU A 362 11.86 9.61 -31.40
N ALA A 363 11.64 9.37 -30.10
CA ALA A 363 11.41 10.44 -29.13
C ALA A 363 12.69 11.21 -28.78
N ASP A 364 12.58 12.52 -28.58
CA ASP A 364 13.65 13.32 -28.02
C ASP A 364 13.81 12.99 -26.52
N PHE A 365 15.04 13.09 -26.01
CA PHE A 365 15.33 12.81 -24.60
C PHE A 365 14.52 13.69 -23.61
N LEU A 366 14.03 14.86 -24.02
CA LEU A 366 13.25 15.75 -23.15
C LEU A 366 11.74 15.63 -23.34
N ASP A 367 11.25 14.75 -24.24
CA ASP A 367 9.83 14.61 -24.54
C ASP A 367 9.00 14.23 -23.30
N PHE A 368 9.43 13.19 -22.61
CA PHE A 368 8.72 12.64 -21.45
C PHE A 368 9.16 13.24 -20.11
N VAL A 369 10.24 14.04 -20.11
CA VAL A 369 10.76 14.69 -18.90
C VAL A 369 9.74 15.69 -18.38
N ASN A 370 9.51 15.67 -17.07
CA ASN A 370 8.48 16.49 -16.40
C ASN A 370 8.61 17.97 -16.76
N ALA A 371 7.49 18.61 -17.09
CA ALA A 371 7.40 20.06 -17.22
C ALA A 371 7.67 20.74 -15.86
N PRO A 372 8.27 21.95 -15.83
CA PRO A 372 8.63 22.79 -16.99
C PRO A 372 10.03 22.51 -17.57
N LEU A 373 10.78 21.53 -17.03
CA LEU A 373 12.16 21.25 -17.48
C LEU A 373 12.20 20.47 -18.80
N GLY A 374 11.22 19.61 -19.05
CA GLY A 374 10.97 18.93 -20.33
C GLY A 374 9.59 19.24 -20.90
N LYS A 375 9.13 18.44 -21.88
CA LYS A 375 7.83 18.62 -22.55
C LYS A 375 6.66 17.92 -21.81
N GLY A 376 6.94 16.99 -20.90
CA GLY A 376 5.93 16.29 -20.11
C GLY A 376 4.91 15.50 -20.94
N LEU A 377 5.30 15.00 -22.11
CA LEU A 377 4.41 14.24 -22.99
C LEU A 377 3.96 12.92 -22.32
N PRO A 378 2.72 12.45 -22.58
CA PRO A 378 2.23 11.20 -22.01
C PRO A 378 2.96 9.98 -22.62
N VAL A 379 3.08 8.91 -21.84
CA VAL A 379 3.60 7.62 -22.33
C VAL A 379 2.40 6.78 -22.77
N ASP A 380 2.08 6.83 -24.06
CA ASP A 380 0.79 6.39 -24.61
C ASP A 380 0.68 4.88 -24.91
N ARG A 381 1.76 4.11 -24.74
CA ARG A 381 1.78 2.66 -24.98
C ARG A 381 2.50 1.90 -23.87
N PRO A 382 2.17 0.61 -23.66
CA PRO A 382 2.87 -0.25 -22.72
C PRO A 382 4.37 -0.34 -23.03
N LEU A 383 5.19 -0.43 -21.98
CA LEU A 383 6.64 -0.66 -22.11
C LEU A 383 6.95 -2.17 -22.14
N LEU A 384 8.19 -2.54 -22.46
CA LEU A 384 8.64 -3.93 -22.39
C LEU A 384 8.62 -4.44 -20.94
N PRO A 385 8.53 -5.76 -20.69
CA PRO A 385 8.62 -6.29 -19.34
C PRO A 385 9.90 -5.85 -18.64
N LEU A 386 9.76 -5.36 -17.41
CA LEU A 386 10.87 -4.95 -16.54
C LEU A 386 10.75 -5.71 -15.21
N VAL A 387 11.75 -6.54 -14.91
CA VAL A 387 11.92 -7.17 -13.60
C VAL A 387 12.96 -6.36 -12.83
N ALA A 388 12.62 -5.94 -11.61
CA ALA A 388 13.48 -5.13 -10.75
C ALA A 388 13.87 -5.90 -9.48
N VAL A 389 15.16 -6.01 -9.22
CA VAL A 389 15.76 -6.69 -8.06
C VAL A 389 16.50 -5.64 -7.22
N PRO A 390 15.86 -5.02 -6.22
CA PRO A 390 16.51 -4.04 -5.36
C PRO A 390 17.65 -4.66 -4.55
N THR A 391 18.76 -3.92 -4.46
CA THR A 391 19.92 -4.24 -3.60
C THR A 391 20.13 -3.20 -2.49
N THR A 392 19.23 -2.20 -2.43
CA THR A 392 19.19 -1.18 -1.38
C THR A 392 17.78 -1.10 -0.79
N ALA A 393 17.68 -0.96 0.53
CA ALA A 393 16.41 -0.72 1.22
C ALA A 393 16.15 0.80 1.36
N GLY A 394 15.64 1.43 0.30
CA GLY A 394 15.42 2.89 0.27
C GLY A 394 14.34 3.36 -0.69
N THR A 395 14.67 3.49 -1.97
CA THR A 395 13.87 4.26 -2.92
C THR A 395 12.49 3.67 -3.24
N GLY A 396 12.29 2.37 -3.00
CA GLY A 396 11.09 1.65 -3.43
C GLY A 396 10.88 1.66 -4.95
N SER A 397 11.93 1.95 -5.74
CA SER A 397 11.85 2.13 -7.20
C SER A 397 11.29 0.91 -7.93
N GLU A 398 11.38 -0.28 -7.33
CA GLU A 398 10.77 -1.53 -7.83
C GLU A 398 9.24 -1.50 -7.87
N THR A 399 8.61 -0.51 -7.22
CA THR A 399 7.16 -0.35 -7.09
C THR A 399 6.62 0.90 -7.79
N THR A 400 7.49 1.85 -8.16
CA THR A 400 7.09 3.19 -8.61
C THR A 400 7.23 3.38 -10.11
N GLY A 401 6.38 4.28 -10.64
CA GLY A 401 6.43 4.71 -12.04
C GLY A 401 7.30 5.95 -12.25
N THR A 402 8.23 6.23 -11.34
CA THR A 402 9.11 7.40 -11.39
C THR A 402 10.54 6.98 -11.70
N ALA A 403 11.22 7.75 -12.53
CA ALA A 403 12.65 7.61 -12.79
C ALA A 403 13.33 9.00 -12.69
N ILE A 404 14.31 9.14 -11.81
CA ILE A 404 14.95 10.42 -11.47
C ILE A 404 16.40 10.45 -11.99
N PHE A 405 16.84 11.63 -12.47
CA PHE A 405 18.22 11.88 -12.91
C PHE A 405 18.59 13.37 -12.81
N ASP A 406 19.89 13.67 -12.82
CA ASP A 406 20.43 15.03 -12.85
C ASP A 406 20.46 15.58 -14.28
N LEU A 407 19.73 16.67 -14.51
CA LEU A 407 19.79 17.44 -15.76
C LEU A 407 20.84 18.56 -15.61
N VAL A 408 22.08 18.21 -15.96
CA VAL A 408 23.27 19.05 -15.72
C VAL A 408 23.12 20.45 -16.34
N SER A 409 22.58 20.54 -17.56
CA SER A 409 22.40 21.81 -18.27
C SER A 409 21.44 22.79 -17.58
N LYS A 410 20.56 22.28 -16.71
CA LYS A 410 19.59 23.06 -15.92
C LYS A 410 19.96 23.16 -14.44
N LYS A 411 21.08 22.56 -14.01
CA LYS A 411 21.50 22.46 -12.61
C LYS A 411 20.40 21.92 -11.68
N ALA A 412 19.53 21.06 -12.23
CA ALA A 412 18.33 20.59 -11.56
C ALA A 412 18.25 19.07 -11.63
N LYS A 413 17.79 18.46 -10.55
CA LYS A 413 17.35 17.07 -10.54
C LYS A 413 15.90 17.03 -11.04
N THR A 414 15.60 16.11 -11.94
CA THR A 414 14.26 15.97 -12.54
C THR A 414 14.00 14.50 -12.86
N GLY A 415 12.90 14.20 -13.54
CA GLY A 415 12.61 12.84 -13.94
C GLY A 415 11.42 12.71 -14.86
N ILE A 416 10.97 11.47 -14.98
CA ILE A 416 9.77 11.06 -15.70
C ILE A 416 8.88 10.34 -14.69
N ALA A 417 7.59 10.66 -14.67
CA ALA A 417 6.61 9.98 -13.83
C ALA A 417 5.43 9.50 -14.66
N HIS A 418 5.33 8.19 -14.87
CA HIS A 418 4.19 7.58 -15.56
C HIS A 418 3.95 6.14 -15.09
N ARG A 419 2.69 5.70 -15.07
CA ARG A 419 2.33 4.34 -14.62
C ARG A 419 2.98 3.25 -15.45
N ASN A 420 3.16 3.48 -16.76
CA ASN A 420 3.84 2.53 -17.66
C ASN A 420 5.34 2.33 -17.34
N LEU A 421 5.96 3.19 -16.53
CA LEU A 421 7.34 2.99 -16.06
C LEU A 421 7.42 2.03 -14.86
N LYS A 422 6.30 1.62 -14.26
CA LYS A 422 6.30 0.66 -13.15
C LYS A 422 6.90 -0.68 -13.63
N PRO A 423 7.82 -1.28 -12.87
CA PRO A 423 8.29 -2.63 -13.15
C PRO A 423 7.10 -3.61 -13.21
N THR A 424 7.20 -4.58 -14.10
CA THR A 424 6.26 -5.70 -14.19
C THR A 424 6.30 -6.53 -12.91
N LEU A 425 7.51 -6.78 -12.39
CA LEU A 425 7.76 -7.54 -11.18
C LEU A 425 8.90 -6.90 -10.38
N GLY A 426 8.67 -6.62 -9.10
CA GLY A 426 9.71 -6.32 -8.12
C GLY A 426 10.04 -7.56 -7.27
N ILE A 427 11.29 -8.01 -7.26
CA ILE A 427 11.77 -9.16 -6.47
C ILE A 427 12.56 -8.65 -5.28
N CYS A 428 11.87 -8.48 -4.16
CA CYS A 428 12.41 -7.99 -2.90
C CYS A 428 13.02 -9.15 -2.11
N ASP A 429 14.29 -9.44 -2.36
CA ASP A 429 15.03 -10.52 -1.71
C ASP A 429 15.92 -9.95 -0.60
N PRO A 430 15.63 -10.20 0.70
CA PRO A 430 16.43 -9.70 1.82
C PRO A 430 17.90 -10.13 1.80
N LEU A 431 18.27 -11.15 1.01
CA LEU A 431 19.68 -11.53 0.87
C LEU A 431 20.49 -10.51 0.06
N ASN A 432 19.83 -9.71 -0.79
CA ASN A 432 20.50 -8.76 -1.68
C ASN A 432 20.91 -7.46 -1.00
N THR A 433 20.34 -7.15 0.18
CA THR A 433 20.66 -5.94 0.96
C THR A 433 21.69 -6.17 2.06
N ARG A 434 22.09 -7.43 2.32
CA ARG A 434 22.99 -7.80 3.44
C ARG A 434 24.38 -7.20 3.37
N THR A 435 24.86 -6.91 2.17
CA THR A 435 26.21 -6.38 1.94
C THR A 435 26.24 -4.86 1.88
N MET A 436 25.12 -4.18 2.17
CA MET A 436 25.09 -2.72 2.20
C MET A 436 26.00 -2.20 3.33
N PRO A 437 26.86 -1.21 3.05
CA PRO A 437 27.57 -0.49 4.10
C PRO A 437 26.60 0.23 5.05
N SER A 438 26.97 0.40 6.31
CA SER A 438 26.16 1.09 7.33
C SER A 438 25.70 2.49 6.91
N ALA A 439 26.59 3.28 6.28
CA ALA A 439 26.24 4.59 5.75
C ALA A 439 25.16 4.52 4.65
N VAL A 440 25.18 3.48 3.81
CA VAL A 440 24.15 3.26 2.78
C VAL A 440 22.83 2.84 3.42
N HIS A 441 22.86 2.00 4.46
CA HIS A 441 21.65 1.69 5.26
C HIS A 441 21.03 2.95 5.85
N ALA A 442 21.85 3.82 6.47
CA ALA A 442 21.38 5.06 7.09
C ALA A 442 20.74 5.97 6.04
N ALA A 443 21.49 6.34 5.00
CA ALA A 443 21.02 7.23 3.96
C ALA A 443 19.80 6.68 3.21
N SER A 444 19.77 5.39 2.87
CA SER A 444 18.62 4.82 2.16
C SER A 444 17.39 4.70 3.08
N GLY A 445 17.57 4.40 4.36
CA GLY A 445 16.47 4.33 5.32
C GLY A 445 15.88 5.70 5.66
N LEU A 446 16.69 6.75 5.68
CA LEU A 446 16.21 8.13 5.81
C LEU A 446 15.30 8.55 4.65
N ASP A 447 15.56 8.03 3.45
CA ASP A 447 14.68 8.18 2.30
C ASP A 447 13.31 7.52 2.57
N VAL A 448 13.30 6.27 3.10
CA VAL A 448 12.06 5.57 3.49
C VAL A 448 11.28 6.36 4.55
N LEU A 449 11.98 6.94 5.53
CA LEU A 449 11.38 7.75 6.59
C LEU A 449 10.62 8.93 5.99
N CYS A 450 11.26 9.70 5.12
CA CYS A 450 10.67 10.86 4.48
C CYS A 450 9.58 10.48 3.47
N HIS A 451 9.77 9.43 2.66
CA HIS A 451 8.70 8.89 1.81
C HIS A 451 7.43 8.60 2.64
N SER A 452 7.60 7.94 3.78
CA SER A 452 6.50 7.53 4.65
C SER A 452 5.80 8.73 5.29
N LEU A 453 6.57 9.68 5.82
CA LEU A 453 6.03 10.89 6.43
C LEU A 453 5.33 11.79 5.40
N GLU A 454 5.99 12.09 4.28
CA GLU A 454 5.45 13.02 3.29
C GLU A 454 4.22 12.47 2.56
N SER A 455 4.19 11.17 2.26
CA SER A 455 3.00 10.57 1.66
C SER A 455 1.82 10.52 2.63
N TRP A 456 2.08 10.33 3.92
CA TRP A 456 1.08 10.39 4.98
C TRP A 456 0.55 11.80 5.21
N THR A 457 1.38 12.84 5.07
CA THR A 457 1.00 14.23 5.34
C THR A 457 0.76 15.09 4.10
N ALA A 458 0.84 14.51 2.90
CA ALA A 458 0.52 15.22 1.66
C ALA A 458 -0.90 15.81 1.70
N ILE A 459 -1.17 16.77 0.80
CA ILE A 459 -2.54 17.27 0.63
C ILE A 459 -3.51 16.09 0.46
N PRO A 460 -4.70 16.12 1.06
CA PRO A 460 -5.71 15.10 0.83
C PRO A 460 -6.00 14.97 -0.67
N TYR A 461 -6.20 13.74 -1.17
CA TYR A 461 -6.40 13.53 -2.60
C TYR A 461 -7.57 14.34 -3.17
N ASN A 462 -8.61 14.56 -2.36
CA ASN A 462 -9.81 15.33 -2.72
C ASN A 462 -9.62 16.85 -2.64
N GLU A 463 -8.43 17.33 -2.28
CA GLU A 463 -8.05 18.74 -2.32
C GLU A 463 -7.18 19.06 -3.55
N ARG A 464 -6.76 18.04 -4.30
CA ARG A 464 -5.94 18.19 -5.49
C ARG A 464 -6.74 18.87 -6.61
N THR A 465 -6.10 19.82 -7.28
CA THR A 465 -6.63 20.55 -8.45
C THR A 465 -5.55 20.69 -9.52
N PRO A 466 -5.88 20.70 -10.81
CA PRO A 466 -7.21 20.44 -11.36
C PRO A 466 -7.54 18.94 -11.38
N ARG A 467 -8.82 18.63 -11.31
CA ARG A 467 -9.37 17.32 -11.62
C ARG A 467 -9.06 16.96 -13.09
N PRO A 468 -8.63 15.71 -13.41
CA PRO A 468 -8.33 15.36 -14.78
C PRO A 468 -9.65 15.24 -15.55
N THR A 469 -9.68 15.75 -16.78
CA THR A 469 -10.86 15.68 -17.66
C THR A 469 -11.17 14.26 -18.10
N ASN A 470 -10.19 13.35 -18.04
CA ASN A 470 -10.32 11.93 -18.32
C ASN A 470 -9.58 11.14 -17.23
N PRO A 471 -10.18 10.09 -16.64
CA PRO A 471 -9.52 9.25 -15.62
C PRO A 471 -8.14 8.72 -16.02
N ILE A 472 -7.89 8.45 -17.31
CA ILE A 472 -6.57 7.97 -17.78
C ILE A 472 -5.45 9.00 -17.56
N ASN A 473 -5.80 10.29 -17.49
CA ASN A 473 -4.87 11.39 -17.28
C ASN A 473 -4.62 11.67 -15.78
N ARG A 474 -5.15 10.84 -14.87
CA ARG A 474 -4.90 11.02 -13.45
C ARG A 474 -3.41 10.83 -13.17
N PRO A 475 -2.76 11.77 -12.45
CA PRO A 475 -1.33 11.69 -12.21
C PRO A 475 -0.97 10.46 -11.37
N ALA A 476 0.29 10.05 -11.43
CA ALA A 476 0.80 8.98 -10.56
C ALA A 476 0.69 9.38 -9.08
N TYR A 477 1.06 10.60 -8.74
CA TYR A 477 0.95 11.13 -7.38
C TYR A 477 -0.35 11.92 -7.21
N GLN A 478 -1.13 11.54 -6.20
CA GLN A 478 -2.54 11.92 -6.13
C GLN A 478 -2.91 12.61 -4.81
N GLY A 479 -1.96 12.80 -3.90
CA GLY A 479 -2.20 13.25 -2.54
C GLY A 479 -2.49 12.10 -1.57
N ALA A 480 -2.47 12.40 -0.28
CA ALA A 480 -2.75 11.45 0.78
C ALA A 480 -4.12 10.80 0.58
N ASN A 481 -4.18 9.47 0.67
CA ASN A 481 -5.37 8.69 0.39
C ASN A 481 -5.45 7.42 1.26
N PRO A 482 -6.66 6.92 1.58
CA PRO A 482 -6.84 5.84 2.55
C PRO A 482 -6.10 4.54 2.24
N ILE A 483 -5.83 4.24 0.96
CA ILE A 483 -5.08 3.03 0.58
C ILE A 483 -3.58 3.24 0.83
N SER A 484 -3.03 4.36 0.35
CA SER A 484 -1.60 4.68 0.53
C SER A 484 -1.25 4.84 2.01
N ASP A 485 -2.16 5.42 2.79
CA ASP A 485 -2.07 5.62 4.23
C ASP A 485 -1.71 4.34 5.01
N ILE A 486 -2.26 3.19 4.62
CA ILE A 486 -1.95 1.87 5.23
C ILE A 486 -0.47 1.57 5.09
N PHE A 487 0.06 1.74 3.88
CA PHE A 487 1.44 1.43 3.56
C PHE A 487 2.41 2.46 4.16
N SER A 488 2.09 3.75 4.04
CA SER A 488 2.92 4.84 4.54
C SER A 488 3.11 4.77 6.06
N LEU A 489 2.03 4.59 6.83
CA LEU A 489 2.15 4.53 8.29
C LEU A 489 2.82 3.23 8.77
N ALA A 490 2.57 2.11 8.09
CA ALA A 490 3.26 0.84 8.39
C ALA A 490 4.78 0.95 8.10
N ALA A 491 5.15 1.53 6.96
CA ALA A 491 6.54 1.77 6.60
C ALA A 491 7.22 2.74 7.57
N LEU A 492 6.53 3.79 8.02
CA LEU A 492 7.05 4.72 9.03
C LEU A 492 7.40 3.99 10.33
N ARG A 493 6.44 3.23 10.88
CA ARG A 493 6.63 2.48 12.13
C ARG A 493 7.76 1.45 12.02
N ALA A 494 7.83 0.73 10.91
CA ALA A 494 8.92 -0.21 10.64
C ALA A 494 10.28 0.50 10.55
N THR A 495 10.34 1.62 9.81
CA THR A 495 11.57 2.41 9.64
C THR A 495 12.10 2.92 10.96
N VAL A 496 11.26 3.55 11.78
CA VAL A 496 11.68 4.04 13.11
C VAL A 496 12.23 2.91 13.98
N LYS A 497 11.58 1.74 13.94
CA LYS A 497 11.99 0.58 14.76
C LYS A 497 13.28 -0.07 14.28
N TYR A 498 13.44 -0.28 12.98
CA TYR A 498 14.47 -1.16 12.42
C TYR A 498 15.65 -0.43 11.80
N LEU A 499 15.50 0.83 11.36
CA LEU A 499 16.60 1.57 10.76
C LEU A 499 17.79 1.74 11.73
N PRO A 500 17.61 2.18 12.99
CA PRO A 500 18.73 2.30 13.94
C PRO A 500 19.43 0.96 14.19
N ARG A 501 18.68 -0.15 14.14
CA ARG A 501 19.22 -1.50 14.30
C ARG A 501 20.08 -1.91 13.11
N ALA A 502 19.57 -1.74 11.89
CA ALA A 502 20.27 -2.09 10.66
C ALA A 502 21.55 -1.25 10.44
N VAL A 503 21.55 0.02 10.88
CA VAL A 503 22.72 0.89 10.83
C VAL A 503 23.78 0.46 11.84
N ARG A 504 23.38 0.13 13.06
CA ARG A 504 24.32 -0.20 14.16
C ARG A 504 24.91 -1.60 14.05
N ASP A 505 24.12 -2.59 13.62
CA ASP A 505 24.54 -3.98 13.49
C ASP A 505 24.32 -4.50 12.06
N PRO A 506 25.38 -4.62 11.24
CA PRO A 506 25.28 -5.14 9.87
C PRO A 506 24.92 -6.63 9.80
N ASN A 507 24.85 -7.34 10.93
CA ASN A 507 24.41 -8.73 11.01
C ASN A 507 22.97 -8.89 11.53
N ASP A 508 22.28 -7.79 11.85
CA ASP A 508 20.86 -7.82 12.23
C ASP A 508 20.00 -8.06 10.98
N HIS A 509 19.94 -9.32 10.56
CA HIS A 509 19.22 -9.74 9.35
C HIS A 509 17.70 -9.52 9.45
N GLU A 510 17.14 -9.50 10.65
CA GLU A 510 15.74 -9.12 10.85
C GLU A 510 15.57 -7.64 10.48
N ALA A 511 16.36 -6.75 11.07
CA ALA A 511 16.28 -5.33 10.78
C ALA A 511 16.53 -5.02 9.29
N GLN A 512 17.48 -5.71 8.64
CA GLN A 512 17.73 -5.57 7.20
C GLN A 512 16.53 -6.02 6.34
N SER A 513 15.92 -7.15 6.69
CA SER A 513 14.74 -7.69 6.00
C SER A 513 13.54 -6.76 6.16
N GLU A 514 13.30 -6.29 7.39
CA GLU A 514 12.21 -5.37 7.71
C GLU A 514 12.41 -4.00 7.07
N MET A 515 13.64 -3.50 6.96
CA MET A 515 13.93 -2.26 6.23
C MET A 515 13.67 -2.40 4.73
N LEU A 516 14.00 -3.55 4.12
CA LEU A 516 13.66 -3.79 2.71
C LEU A 516 12.13 -3.81 2.52
N LEU A 517 11.41 -4.51 3.40
CA LEU A 517 9.94 -4.51 3.37
C LEU A 517 9.38 -3.10 3.57
N ALA A 518 9.91 -2.32 4.52
CA ALA A 518 9.51 -0.94 4.77
C ALA A 518 9.73 -0.05 3.53
N ALA A 519 10.87 -0.21 2.84
CA ALA A 519 11.15 0.52 1.59
C ALA A 519 10.13 0.18 0.50
N THR A 520 9.80 -1.10 0.33
CA THR A 520 8.78 -1.54 -0.63
C THR A 520 7.39 -1.02 -0.28
N LEU A 521 6.99 -1.08 1.00
CA LEU A 521 5.71 -0.54 1.47
C LEU A 521 5.64 0.98 1.27
N ALA A 522 6.69 1.72 1.64
CA ALA A 522 6.78 3.15 1.37
C ALA A 522 6.63 3.42 -0.12
N GLY A 523 7.34 2.67 -0.98
CA GLY A 523 7.24 2.73 -2.44
C GLY A 523 5.80 2.56 -2.96
N VAL A 524 5.06 1.60 -2.44
CA VAL A 524 3.65 1.38 -2.77
C VAL A 524 2.79 2.58 -2.33
N GLY A 525 3.01 3.10 -1.11
CA GLY A 525 2.30 4.25 -0.57
C GLY A 525 2.60 5.55 -1.31
N PHE A 526 3.84 6.04 -1.24
CA PHE A 526 4.25 7.30 -1.89
C PHE A 526 4.18 7.21 -3.41
N GLY A 527 4.34 6.03 -4.01
CA GLY A 527 4.19 5.84 -5.45
C GLY A 527 2.80 6.21 -5.99
N ASN A 528 1.80 6.35 -5.10
CA ASN A 528 0.44 6.74 -5.42
C ASN A 528 0.00 8.03 -4.70
N ALA A 529 0.41 8.26 -3.45
CA ALA A 529 0.14 9.52 -2.75
C ALA A 529 1.07 10.66 -3.18
N GLY A 530 2.33 10.35 -3.42
CA GLY A 530 3.41 11.29 -3.69
C GLY A 530 4.19 11.71 -2.44
N VAL A 531 5.12 12.63 -2.65
CA VAL A 531 5.99 13.29 -1.66
C VAL A 531 5.96 14.80 -1.88
N HIS A 532 6.52 15.58 -0.96
CA HIS A 532 6.40 17.04 -1.00
C HIS A 532 7.72 17.79 -0.71
N LEU A 533 7.70 18.74 0.24
CA LEU A 533 8.77 19.72 0.50
C LEU A 533 10.15 19.11 0.77
N CYS A 534 10.29 18.04 1.55
CA CYS A 534 11.59 17.43 1.83
C CYS A 534 12.23 16.97 0.52
N HIS A 535 11.50 16.24 -0.31
CA HIS A 535 11.98 15.84 -1.63
C HIS A 535 12.21 17.04 -2.55
N GLY A 536 11.30 18.03 -2.59
CA GLY A 536 11.44 19.23 -3.42
C GLY A 536 12.71 20.03 -3.11
N MET A 537 13.00 20.24 -1.82
CA MET A 537 14.17 20.96 -1.33
C MET A 537 15.45 20.12 -1.45
N SER A 538 15.36 18.80 -1.36
CA SER A 538 16.53 17.90 -1.49
C SER A 538 17.24 17.99 -2.84
N TYR A 539 16.50 18.31 -3.91
CA TYR A 539 17.04 18.31 -5.26
C TYR A 539 18.12 19.38 -5.46
N PRO A 540 17.88 20.67 -5.13
CA PRO A 540 18.95 21.65 -5.13
C PRO A 540 20.00 21.43 -4.04
N ILE A 541 19.64 20.89 -2.86
CA ILE A 541 20.62 20.55 -1.82
C ILE A 541 21.65 19.54 -2.37
N SER A 542 21.19 18.51 -3.07
CA SER A 542 22.08 17.52 -3.69
C SER A 542 22.83 18.08 -4.91
N SER A 543 22.15 18.80 -5.82
CA SER A 543 22.76 19.25 -7.08
C SER A 543 23.75 20.42 -6.90
N GLN A 544 23.58 21.21 -5.84
CA GLN A 544 24.45 22.34 -5.49
C GLN A 544 25.41 22.00 -4.34
N ASN A 545 25.72 20.71 -4.15
CA ASN A 545 26.65 20.23 -3.12
C ASN A 545 27.95 21.09 -3.09
N PRO A 546 28.26 21.79 -1.99
CA PRO A 546 29.41 22.69 -1.89
C PRO A 546 30.76 21.96 -1.73
N GLY A 547 30.78 20.64 -1.88
CA GLY A 547 31.98 19.80 -1.78
C GLY A 547 31.93 18.79 -0.63
N TYR A 548 30.76 18.59 0.00
CA TYR A 548 30.54 17.60 1.03
C TYR A 548 30.80 16.18 0.50
N LYS A 549 31.49 15.40 1.34
CA LYS A 549 31.75 13.98 1.14
C LYS A 549 31.12 13.22 2.29
N HIS A 550 30.14 12.37 2.01
CA HIS A 550 29.53 11.57 3.04
C HIS A 550 30.47 10.45 3.49
N ALA A 551 30.63 10.30 4.80
CA ALA A 551 31.46 9.24 5.36
C ALA A 551 30.88 7.86 5.02
N GLY A 552 31.75 6.87 4.77
CA GLY A 552 31.34 5.50 4.44
C GLY A 552 30.78 5.29 3.03
N TYR A 553 30.76 6.31 2.17
CA TYR A 553 30.42 6.17 0.75
C TYR A 553 31.68 6.07 -0.12
N GLU A 554 31.84 4.94 -0.80
CA GLU A 554 32.96 4.69 -1.72
C GLU A 554 32.62 5.14 -3.14
N VAL A 555 32.71 6.45 -3.39
CA VAL A 555 32.55 7.06 -4.72
C VAL A 555 33.71 7.99 -5.06
N ASP A 556 33.97 8.18 -6.34
CA ASP A 556 35.10 8.98 -6.86
C ASP A 556 34.84 10.50 -6.88
N HIS A 557 33.69 10.96 -6.36
CA HIS A 557 33.27 12.35 -6.37
C HIS A 557 32.55 12.75 -5.07
N PRO A 558 32.55 14.04 -4.69
CA PRO A 558 31.73 14.52 -3.57
C PRO A 558 30.24 14.24 -3.79
N ILE A 559 29.55 13.77 -2.75
CA ILE A 559 28.13 13.42 -2.79
C ILE A 559 27.46 13.76 -1.47
N ILE A 560 26.25 14.31 -1.57
CA ILE A 560 25.26 14.29 -0.51
C ILE A 560 24.26 13.20 -0.91
N PRO A 561 24.23 12.03 -0.24
CA PRO A 561 23.31 10.97 -0.60
C PRO A 561 21.86 11.44 -0.55
N HIS A 562 21.02 10.93 -1.45
CA HIS A 562 19.64 11.43 -1.59
C HIS A 562 18.88 11.47 -0.27
N GLY A 563 18.77 10.35 0.46
CA GLY A 563 18.01 10.34 1.71
C GLY A 563 18.56 11.26 2.79
N VAL A 564 19.88 11.55 2.80
CA VAL A 564 20.46 12.58 3.68
C VAL A 564 19.99 13.97 3.27
N SER A 565 20.03 14.29 1.97
CA SER A 565 19.53 15.58 1.46
C SER A 565 18.02 15.78 1.65
N VAL A 566 17.25 14.70 1.70
CA VAL A 566 15.80 14.72 1.97
C VAL A 566 15.53 14.92 3.46
N ALA A 567 16.21 14.16 4.33
CA ALA A 567 15.95 14.17 5.76
C ALA A 567 16.41 15.46 6.45
N VAL A 568 17.44 16.15 5.93
CA VAL A 568 18.03 17.31 6.60
C VAL A 568 17.03 18.45 6.85
N THR A 569 16.03 18.61 5.98
CA THR A 569 14.99 19.65 6.11
C THR A 569 13.73 19.15 6.83
N ALA A 570 13.62 17.86 7.12
CA ALA A 570 12.40 17.24 7.63
C ALA A 570 11.89 17.90 8.93
N PRO A 571 12.72 18.20 9.95
CA PRO A 571 12.22 18.86 11.17
C PRO A 571 11.50 20.19 10.91
N ALA A 572 12.04 21.04 10.04
CA ALA A 572 11.43 22.33 9.70
C ALA A 572 10.17 22.15 8.85
N VAL A 573 10.21 21.24 7.86
CA VAL A 573 9.06 20.93 7.00
C VAL A 573 7.87 20.45 7.82
N PHE A 574 8.05 19.49 8.74
CA PHE A 574 6.94 18.93 9.50
C PHE A 574 6.40 19.86 10.60
N ARG A 575 7.19 20.85 11.05
CA ARG A 575 6.66 21.98 11.84
C ARG A 575 5.70 22.82 11.02
N PHE A 576 6.11 23.18 9.80
CA PHE A 576 5.32 24.01 8.89
C PHE A 576 4.02 23.33 8.43
N THR A 577 4.07 22.05 8.04
CA THR A 577 2.90 21.34 7.49
C THR A 577 1.86 20.96 8.54
N ALA A 578 2.20 20.98 9.83
CA ALA A 578 1.34 20.46 10.91
C ALA A 578 -0.02 21.13 11.02
N ALA A 579 -0.11 22.44 10.75
CA ALA A 579 -1.36 23.17 10.80
C ALA A 579 -2.41 22.65 9.81
N SER A 580 -1.99 21.97 8.74
CA SER A 580 -2.90 21.40 7.74
C SER A 580 -3.66 20.17 8.26
N ASN A 581 -3.00 19.33 9.07
CA ASN A 581 -3.61 18.15 9.68
C ASN A 581 -2.83 17.73 10.95
N PRO A 582 -3.14 18.35 12.10
CA PRO A 582 -2.47 18.05 13.36
C PRO A 582 -2.55 16.58 13.77
N ASP A 583 -3.70 15.93 13.52
CA ASP A 583 -3.94 14.54 13.96
C ASP A 583 -3.02 13.56 13.22
N ARG A 584 -2.80 13.77 11.92
CA ARG A 584 -1.83 12.98 11.15
C ARG A 584 -0.39 13.21 11.63
N HIS A 585 -0.03 14.43 12.00
CA HIS A 585 1.30 14.73 12.52
C HIS A 585 1.53 14.11 13.91
N LEU A 586 0.52 14.11 14.78
CA LEU A 586 0.58 13.41 16.07
C LEU A 586 0.65 11.90 15.90
N ALA A 587 -0.11 11.30 14.98
CA ALA A 587 -0.01 9.87 14.67
C ALA A 587 1.38 9.48 14.15
N ALA A 588 2.02 10.36 13.37
CA ALA A 588 3.40 10.17 12.96
C ALA A 588 4.37 10.30 14.16
N ALA A 589 4.16 11.26 15.06
CA ALA A 589 4.97 11.41 16.27
C ALA A 589 4.88 10.20 17.20
N GLU A 590 3.69 9.60 17.33
CA GLU A 590 3.50 8.34 18.07
C GLU A 590 4.37 7.21 17.50
N ALA A 591 4.59 7.18 16.18
CA ALA A 591 5.48 6.18 15.57
C ALA A 591 6.94 6.31 16.03
N PHE A 592 7.37 7.50 16.46
CA PHE A 592 8.66 7.77 17.12
C PHE A 592 8.68 7.41 18.61
N GLY A 593 7.59 6.89 19.16
CA GLY A 593 7.46 6.53 20.58
C GLY A 593 7.05 7.70 21.48
N VAL A 594 6.60 8.81 20.91
CA VAL A 594 6.11 9.96 21.68
C VAL A 594 4.71 9.68 22.24
N ASP A 595 4.50 9.92 23.53
CA ASP A 595 3.15 9.90 24.12
C ASP A 595 2.36 11.16 23.72
N ILE A 596 1.34 10.97 22.89
CA ILE A 596 0.50 12.04 22.36
C ILE A 596 -0.82 12.25 23.15
N SER A 597 -1.07 11.47 24.21
CA SER A 597 -2.36 11.44 24.91
C SER A 597 -2.85 12.79 25.45
N ASN A 598 -1.91 13.68 25.80
CA ASN A 598 -2.19 15.02 26.35
C ASN A 598 -1.59 16.16 25.50
N VAL A 599 -1.19 15.87 24.26
CA VAL A 599 -0.62 16.87 23.36
C VAL A 599 -1.73 17.67 22.69
N LYS A 600 -1.62 19.01 22.75
CA LYS A 600 -2.54 19.91 22.05
C LYS A 600 -2.29 19.86 20.54
N ARG A 601 -3.36 19.97 19.74
CA ARG A 601 -3.27 19.96 18.26
C ARG A 601 -2.30 21.02 17.73
N GLU A 602 -2.28 22.19 18.36
CA GLU A 602 -1.43 23.32 17.97
C GLU A 602 0.06 23.02 18.20
N SER A 603 0.39 22.05 19.05
CA SER A 603 1.77 21.62 19.33
C SER A 603 2.24 20.48 18.44
N ALA A 604 1.39 19.95 17.55
CA ALA A 604 1.71 18.78 16.73
C ALA A 604 2.99 18.96 15.89
N GLY A 605 3.19 20.16 15.34
CA GLY A 605 4.38 20.48 14.53
C GLY A 605 5.66 20.44 15.34
N GLU A 606 5.69 21.07 16.50
CA GLU A 606 6.88 21.05 17.38
C GLU A 606 7.16 19.64 17.90
N VAL A 607 6.13 18.88 18.25
CA VAL A 607 6.28 17.51 18.76
C VAL A 607 6.87 16.58 17.70
N LEU A 608 6.31 16.57 16.48
CA LEU A 608 6.85 15.74 15.40
C LEU A 608 8.22 16.24 14.94
N GLY A 609 8.40 17.56 14.78
CA GLY A 609 9.68 18.13 14.36
C GLY A 609 10.82 17.81 15.34
N ALA A 610 10.57 17.88 16.64
CA ALA A 610 11.54 17.49 17.67
C ALA A 610 11.85 15.99 17.64
N ALA A 611 10.82 15.14 17.51
CA ALA A 611 11.01 13.69 17.44
C ALA A 611 11.85 13.27 16.23
N ILE A 612 11.63 13.91 15.07
CA ILE A 612 12.45 13.69 13.86
C ILE A 612 13.89 14.15 14.10
N ALA A 613 14.10 15.36 14.64
CA ALA A 613 15.45 15.87 14.93
C ALA A 613 16.21 14.94 15.88
N GLU A 614 15.58 14.47 16.96
CA GLU A 614 16.15 13.50 17.88
C GLU A 614 16.47 12.17 17.19
N PHE A 615 15.58 11.67 16.33
CA PHE A 615 15.83 10.46 15.55
C PHE A 615 17.05 10.60 14.64
N LEU A 616 17.20 11.73 13.93
CA LEU A 616 18.36 11.98 13.07
C LEU A 616 19.67 12.04 13.87
N VAL A 617 19.66 12.72 15.02
CA VAL A 617 20.81 12.84 15.92
C VAL A 617 21.23 11.48 16.50
N THR A 618 20.26 10.62 16.83
CA THR A 618 20.53 9.32 17.44
C THR A 618 20.85 8.22 16.43
N LEU A 619 20.54 8.41 15.15
CA LEU A 619 20.79 7.43 14.10
C LEU A 619 22.29 7.23 13.80
N GLY A 620 23.14 8.22 14.08
CA GLY A 620 24.59 8.12 13.89
C GLY A 620 25.25 9.45 13.56
N ASP A 621 26.21 9.43 12.64
CA ASP A 621 26.96 10.58 12.14
C ASP A 621 26.20 11.40 11.08
N GLN A 622 24.88 11.47 11.20
CA GLN A 622 24.04 12.19 10.26
C GLN A 622 24.19 13.71 10.43
N PRO A 623 24.27 14.49 9.31
CA PRO A 623 24.37 15.95 9.36
C PRO A 623 23.20 16.60 10.12
N ARG A 624 23.51 17.52 11.04
CA ARG A 624 22.54 18.24 11.86
C ARG A 624 22.17 19.58 11.23
N GLY A 625 21.58 19.50 10.05
CA GLY A 625 21.21 20.68 9.26
C GLY A 625 22.18 20.98 8.12
N LEU A 626 21.83 22.00 7.34
CA LEU A 626 22.51 22.36 6.10
C LEU A 626 23.95 22.85 6.31
N LYS A 627 24.29 23.41 7.49
CA LYS A 627 25.66 23.83 7.81
C LYS A 627 26.64 22.66 7.83
N ASP A 628 26.23 21.51 8.35
CA ASP A 628 27.06 20.30 8.39
C ASP A 628 27.31 19.73 6.99
N LEU A 629 26.40 20.03 6.04
CA LEU A 629 26.58 19.76 4.61
C LEU A 629 27.44 20.83 3.90
N GLY A 630 27.91 21.86 4.62
CA GLY A 630 28.78 22.92 4.11
C GLY A 630 28.05 24.14 3.54
N PHE A 631 26.72 24.21 3.60
CA PHE A 631 25.96 25.37 3.13
C PHE A 631 26.01 26.54 4.12
N LYS A 632 25.87 27.75 3.59
CA LYS A 632 25.83 29.01 4.33
C LYS A 632 24.52 29.74 4.06
N ALA A 633 24.22 30.74 4.89
CA ALA A 633 23.07 31.62 4.68
C ALA A 633 23.06 32.29 3.28
N ALA A 634 24.24 32.53 2.70
CA ALA A 634 24.37 33.10 1.36
C ALA A 634 23.94 32.14 0.24
N ASP A 635 23.91 30.82 0.49
CA ASP A 635 23.56 29.80 -0.50
C ASP A 635 22.04 29.57 -0.58
N LEU A 636 21.28 30.03 0.42
CA LEU A 636 19.85 29.74 0.55
C LEU A 636 19.03 30.24 -0.62
N GLU A 637 19.38 31.41 -1.18
CA GLU A 637 18.69 31.93 -2.37
C GLU A 637 18.83 30.98 -3.55
N GLY A 638 20.02 30.42 -3.76
CA GLY A 638 20.26 29.42 -4.81
C GLY A 638 19.47 28.13 -4.59
N LEU A 639 19.28 27.72 -3.33
CA LEU A 639 18.46 26.57 -2.97
C LEU A 639 16.96 26.82 -3.21
N VAL A 640 16.45 28.01 -2.89
CA VAL A 640 15.06 28.42 -3.20
C VAL A 640 14.83 28.37 -4.72
N GLU A 641 15.71 29.00 -5.50
CA GLU A 641 15.59 29.03 -6.98
C GLU A 641 15.62 27.63 -7.60
N GLY A 642 16.37 26.69 -7.02
CA GLY A 642 16.38 25.31 -7.48
C GLY A 642 15.18 24.48 -7.01
N THR A 643 14.48 24.92 -5.96
CA THR A 643 13.30 24.24 -5.40
C THR A 643 12.03 24.59 -6.17
N ILE A 644 11.83 25.87 -6.53
CA ILE A 644 10.62 26.36 -7.22
C ILE A 644 10.23 25.55 -8.48
N PRO A 645 11.17 25.13 -9.35
CA PRO A 645 10.82 24.33 -10.53
C PRO A 645 10.29 22.93 -10.20
N GLN A 646 10.39 22.45 -8.96
CA GLN A 646 9.99 21.10 -8.54
C GLN A 646 8.47 20.97 -8.30
N GLN A 647 7.67 21.56 -9.19
CA GLN A 647 6.21 21.69 -9.06
C GLN A 647 5.48 20.36 -8.84
N ARG A 648 5.98 19.26 -9.43
CA ARG A 648 5.41 17.91 -9.24
C ARG A 648 5.26 17.52 -7.77
N VAL A 649 6.21 17.90 -6.92
CA VAL A 649 6.20 17.58 -5.48
C VAL A 649 5.71 18.77 -4.65
N LEU A 650 6.02 20.01 -5.04
CA LEU A 650 5.55 21.20 -4.32
C LEU A 650 4.02 21.34 -4.34
N MET A 651 3.36 20.94 -5.43
CA MET A 651 1.88 20.94 -5.49
C MET A 651 1.23 19.98 -4.48
N LEU A 652 1.98 19.06 -3.89
CA LEU A 652 1.49 18.13 -2.87
C LEU A 652 1.81 18.58 -1.44
N ALA A 653 2.57 19.67 -1.29
CA ALA A 653 2.87 20.28 -0.01
C ALA A 653 1.60 20.94 0.54
N PRO A 654 1.08 20.51 1.71
CA PRO A 654 0.02 21.26 2.35
C PRO A 654 0.54 22.61 2.85
N SER A 655 -0.35 23.60 2.92
CA SER A 655 -0.08 24.96 3.43
C SER A 655 0.90 25.83 2.61
N LEU A 656 1.62 25.28 1.63
CA LEU A 656 2.51 26.07 0.77
C LEU A 656 1.70 27.02 -0.12
N SER A 657 2.11 28.29 -0.16
CA SER A 657 1.48 29.30 -1.00
C SER A 657 1.61 28.96 -2.48
N LYS A 658 0.57 29.30 -3.26
CA LYS A 658 0.59 29.22 -4.73
C LYS A 658 1.00 30.55 -5.38
N GLU A 659 1.18 31.61 -4.58
CA GLU A 659 1.68 32.88 -5.05
C GLU A 659 3.21 32.88 -4.96
N LEU A 660 3.89 33.11 -6.08
CA LEU A 660 5.34 32.90 -6.22
C LEU A 660 6.18 33.63 -5.16
N GLU A 661 5.87 34.89 -4.84
CA GLU A 661 6.66 35.65 -3.87
C GLU A 661 6.45 35.17 -2.42
N ALA A 662 5.23 34.76 -2.08
CA ALA A 662 4.93 34.15 -0.79
C ALA A 662 5.56 32.75 -0.69
N GLU A 663 5.46 31.93 -1.75
CA GLU A 663 6.11 30.61 -1.84
C GLU A 663 7.64 30.73 -1.65
N ARG A 664 8.27 31.72 -2.31
CA ARG A 664 9.69 32.06 -2.11
C ARG A 664 10.03 32.35 -0.65
N GLY A 665 9.23 33.20 0.00
CA GLY A 665 9.42 33.55 1.41
C GLY A 665 9.28 32.35 2.35
N GLU A 666 8.31 31.48 2.11
CA GLU A 666 8.07 30.26 2.89
C GLU A 666 9.22 29.25 2.71
N LEU A 667 9.64 28.99 1.46
CA LEU A 667 10.78 28.10 1.16
C LEU A 667 12.07 28.61 1.78
N ARG A 668 12.31 29.93 1.72
CA ARG A 668 13.47 30.56 2.34
C ARG A 668 13.46 30.36 3.86
N SER A 669 12.33 30.61 4.50
CA SER A 669 12.16 30.43 5.96
C SER A 669 12.41 28.97 6.37
N LEU A 670 11.89 28.00 5.61
CA LEU A 670 12.14 26.57 5.84
C LEU A 670 13.62 26.21 5.75
N LEU A 671 14.32 26.73 4.74
CA LEU A 671 15.76 26.51 4.58
C LEU A 671 16.58 27.18 5.69
N GLU A 672 16.21 28.40 6.09
CA GLU A 672 16.84 29.11 7.22
C GLU A 672 16.68 28.33 8.53
N GLN A 673 15.50 27.79 8.79
CA GLN A 673 15.21 26.91 9.94
C GLN A 673 15.91 25.55 9.85
N SER A 674 16.35 25.14 8.67
CA SER A 674 17.08 23.89 8.43
C SER A 674 18.60 24.05 8.48
N LEU A 675 19.11 25.25 8.75
CA LEU A 675 20.57 25.48 8.84
C LEU A 675 21.22 24.67 9.97
N ASP A 676 20.51 24.48 11.09
CA ASP A 676 21.03 23.91 12.33
C ASP A 676 19.87 23.43 13.22
N TYR A 677 19.99 22.30 13.91
CA TYR A 677 19.03 21.83 14.93
C TYR A 677 19.60 20.82 15.92
#